data_AF-A0A7Y2JGA9-F1
#
_entry.id   AF-A0A7Y2JGA9-F1
#
_cell.length_a   1.000
_cell.length_b   1.000
_cell.length_c   1.000
_cell.angle_alpha   90.00
_cell.angle_beta   90.00
_cell.angle_gamma   90.00
#
_symmetry.space_group_name_H-M   'P 1'
#
loop_
_entity.id
_entity.type
_entity.pdbx_description
1 polymer ?
#
loop_
_entity_poly.entity_id
_entity_poly.type
_entity_poly.pdbx_seq_one_letter_code
_entity_poly.pdbx_strand_id
1 'polypeptide(L)'
;MAEFFDALLVGDGEEAILEIVELVEERKRRNGKRVELLRNLSAIKGVYVPEVSTKVSRRVLPDLADSPLTSSPILPAMRVVHDRLSVEISRGCTRGCRFCQAGYVYRPVRERDPKRLLRYLQEVAPKTGYDEVGLLSLSAVDYGCIDRLITDAMETLSPERISLSLPSLRMDALQENTVREIRKVRKSGFTLAPEAGTERLRRTINKEMGDGDLLRTAEWIFANGWQTLKLYFMVGLPGETAEDVRAIGELIRKVAAVARRHGKRNSVTASVSSFIPKPHTPFQWERQIGREETRERVGIIRAAVGRDRNADVKFHSPEVSELEGTFSRGDGRLSAAILSAYRRGARFDAWTEEFRSDAWTEAFREVRIDPASYRRERDPGAPLPWDMVDAGIDRDFLLSEREKMRAGETTPDCRADGICASCGACPPGIANITYSPGPIREYGENVDRQAPGADPRSDRGVRHVVRMRYAKEGPARYLSGLEILSLWGRSLRRAGFPVAYSQGYNPAPRLSFSHALPVGTESLAEYVEAEFRFPVPPAEIERKLPPCLPRGISLGEVRQVPPGALRISDFDLSCCYAILPVPPHRRPEEITPETVEAAWRTFRASRGFPMVVEKEGSRSEIDLKPLVTNFLVNREALFITIIHGTGKGARPLDAAGAILGNALPPRRFSVKKLSA
;
A
#
# COMPACT_ATOMS: atom_id res chain seq x y z
N MET A 1 0.52 23.19 12.41
CA MET A 1 1.65 22.36 11.94
C MET A 1 2.85 23.16 11.46
N ALA A 2 2.70 24.42 11.03
CA ALA A 2 3.79 25.24 10.49
C ALA A 2 5.04 25.30 11.38
N GLU A 3 4.88 25.25 12.71
CA GLU A 3 6.00 25.25 13.68
C GLU A 3 6.96 24.05 13.56
N PHE A 4 6.57 22.98 12.87
CA PHE A 4 7.41 21.79 12.67
C PHE A 4 8.21 21.82 11.36
N PHE A 5 8.02 22.83 10.52
CA PHE A 5 8.59 22.88 9.18
C PHE A 5 9.34 24.19 8.94
N ASP A 6 10.53 24.09 8.35
CA ASP A 6 11.28 25.26 7.87
C ASP A 6 10.61 25.88 6.63
N ALA A 7 10.12 25.04 5.73
CA ALA A 7 9.44 25.41 4.50
C ALA A 7 8.47 24.29 4.09
N LEU A 8 7.35 24.66 3.45
CA LEU A 8 6.36 23.74 2.90
C LEU A 8 6.15 24.05 1.43
N LEU A 9 6.23 23.02 0.58
CA LEU A 9 5.83 23.15 -0.81
C LEU A 9 4.33 22.85 -0.95
N VAL A 10 3.61 23.77 -1.59
CA VAL A 10 2.19 23.66 -1.91
C VAL A 10 2.05 23.49 -3.42
N GLY A 11 1.44 22.37 -3.83
CA GLY A 11 1.20 22.04 -5.24
C GLY A 11 2.23 21.06 -5.80
N ASP A 12 2.46 21.15 -7.10
CA ASP A 12 3.37 20.24 -7.83
C ASP A 12 4.83 20.57 -7.53
N GLY A 13 5.68 19.53 -7.44
CA GLY A 13 7.05 19.65 -6.92
C GLY A 13 8.16 19.25 -7.86
N GLU A 14 7.83 18.81 -9.06
CA GLU A 14 8.79 18.36 -10.07
C GLU A 14 9.88 19.39 -10.35
N GLU A 15 9.51 20.66 -10.51
CA GLU A 15 10.45 21.75 -10.75
C GLU A 15 10.95 22.38 -9.44
N ALA A 16 10.04 22.57 -8.46
CA ALA A 16 10.37 23.24 -7.20
C ALA A 16 11.44 22.51 -6.40
N ILE A 17 11.47 21.18 -6.45
CA ILE A 17 12.48 20.42 -5.72
C ILE A 17 13.89 20.70 -6.23
N LEU A 18 14.05 20.95 -7.54
CA LEU A 18 15.35 21.28 -8.12
C LEU A 18 15.83 22.64 -7.63
N GLU A 19 14.97 23.65 -7.69
CA GLU A 19 15.24 25.02 -7.19
C GLU A 19 15.57 25.02 -5.69
N ILE A 20 14.83 24.24 -4.88
CA ILE A 20 15.09 24.08 -3.44
C ILE A 20 16.46 23.45 -3.20
N VAL A 21 16.80 22.38 -3.92
CA VAL A 21 18.08 21.68 -3.77
C VAL A 21 19.24 22.60 -4.13
N GLU A 22 19.15 23.34 -5.24
CA GLU A 22 20.16 24.30 -5.67
C GLU A 22 20.45 25.35 -4.59
N LEU A 23 19.42 25.94 -3.98
CA LEU A 23 19.60 26.92 -2.90
C LEU A 23 20.23 26.31 -1.65
N VAL A 24 19.87 25.07 -1.30
CA VAL A 24 20.44 24.35 -0.15
C VAL A 24 21.91 24.01 -0.41
N GLU A 25 22.27 23.56 -1.62
CA GLU A 25 23.65 23.28 -2.02
C GLU A 25 24.50 24.54 -2.05
N GLU A 26 23.99 25.64 -2.62
CA GLU A 26 24.67 26.92 -2.66
C GLU A 26 24.96 27.44 -1.24
N ARG A 27 23.98 27.37 -0.34
CA ARG A 27 24.16 27.74 1.06
C ARG A 27 25.26 26.90 1.70
N LYS A 28 25.25 25.57 1.51
CA LYS A 28 26.28 24.67 2.06
C LYS A 28 27.67 25.03 1.53
N ARG A 29 27.79 25.30 0.23
CA ARG A 29 29.06 25.69 -0.42
C ARG A 29 29.61 27.00 0.11
N ARG A 30 28.75 27.98 0.41
CA ARG A 30 29.14 29.32 0.92
C ARG A 30 29.18 29.41 2.44
N ASN A 31 28.87 28.32 3.16
CA ASN A 31 28.64 28.33 4.60
C ASN A 31 27.64 29.43 5.04
N GLY A 32 26.59 29.63 4.24
CA GLY A 32 25.62 30.73 4.39
C GLY A 32 24.66 30.54 5.58
N LYS A 33 24.07 31.65 6.04
CA LYS A 33 23.18 31.66 7.21
C LYS A 33 21.82 31.01 6.89
N ARG A 34 21.20 30.35 7.88
CA ARG A 34 19.85 29.75 7.73
C ARG A 34 18.82 30.78 7.29
N VAL A 35 18.86 31.97 7.88
CA VAL A 35 17.89 33.04 7.61
C VAL A 35 17.91 33.47 6.14
N GLU A 36 19.08 33.50 5.50
CA GLU A 36 19.22 33.83 4.08
C GLU A 36 18.61 32.74 3.20
N LEU A 37 18.86 31.46 3.53
CA LEU A 37 18.22 30.34 2.83
C LEU A 37 16.69 30.41 2.93
N LEU A 38 16.14 30.65 4.12
CA LEU A 38 14.69 30.73 4.30
C LEU A 38 14.06 31.86 3.48
N ARG A 39 14.72 33.02 3.41
CA ARG A 39 14.26 34.12 2.55
C ARG A 39 14.30 33.73 1.08
N ASN A 40 15.37 33.08 0.62
CA ASN A 40 15.47 32.65 -0.77
C ASN A 40 14.45 31.56 -1.12
N LEU A 41 14.24 30.59 -0.22
CA LEU A 41 13.20 29.57 -0.38
C LEU A 41 11.81 30.20 -0.48
N SER A 42 11.51 31.25 0.29
CA SER A 42 10.22 31.93 0.22
C SER A 42 9.92 32.62 -1.11
N ALA A 43 10.94 32.84 -1.94
CA ALA A 43 10.80 33.40 -3.29
C ALA A 43 10.43 32.34 -4.34
N ILE A 44 10.58 31.04 -4.02
CA ILE A 44 10.18 29.95 -4.90
C ILE A 44 8.66 29.85 -4.94
N LYS A 45 8.10 29.81 -6.17
CA LYS A 45 6.65 29.63 -6.38
C LYS A 45 6.17 28.34 -5.71
N GLY A 46 5.12 28.44 -4.91
CA GLY A 46 4.56 27.31 -4.16
C GLY A 46 5.24 27.05 -2.81
N VAL A 47 6.34 27.72 -2.46
CA VAL A 47 7.02 27.49 -1.17
C VAL A 47 6.52 28.49 -0.13
N TYR A 48 5.97 27.95 0.95
CA TYR A 48 5.56 28.69 2.14
C TYR A 48 6.60 28.53 3.24
N VAL A 49 7.15 29.64 3.71
CA VAL A 49 8.12 29.67 4.82
C VAL A 49 7.44 30.32 6.03
N PRO A 50 7.16 29.59 7.13
CA PRO A 50 6.37 30.12 8.24
C PRO A 50 6.90 31.42 8.87
N GLU A 51 8.21 31.62 8.90
CA GLU A 51 8.86 32.81 9.48
C GLU A 51 8.87 34.03 8.52
N VAL A 52 8.52 33.86 7.24
CA VAL A 52 8.74 34.87 6.18
C VAL A 52 7.48 35.13 5.36
N SER A 53 6.81 34.06 4.92
CA SER A 53 5.65 34.13 4.04
C SER A 53 4.37 34.46 4.82
N THR A 54 3.54 35.35 4.29
CA THR A 54 2.18 35.60 4.80
C THR A 54 1.11 34.82 4.03
N LYS A 55 1.38 34.52 2.75
CA LYS A 55 0.53 33.75 1.85
C LYS A 55 1.38 32.92 0.88
N VAL A 56 0.77 31.93 0.25
CA VAL A 56 1.37 31.11 -0.79
C VAL A 56 0.32 30.74 -1.84
N SER A 57 0.68 30.83 -3.12
CA SER A 57 -0.10 30.24 -4.20
C SER A 57 0.52 28.92 -4.60
N ARG A 58 -0.30 27.89 -4.79
CA ARG A 58 0.19 26.58 -5.21
C ARG A 58 0.97 26.64 -6.52
N ARG A 59 1.97 25.79 -6.65
CA ARG A 59 2.63 25.52 -7.93
C ARG A 59 1.82 24.50 -8.73
N VAL A 60 1.75 24.70 -10.04
CA VAL A 60 1.09 23.77 -10.97
C VAL A 60 2.08 23.50 -12.08
N LEU A 61 2.40 22.23 -12.30
CA LEU A 61 3.14 21.77 -13.47
C LEU A 61 2.17 21.80 -14.68
N PRO A 62 2.42 22.61 -15.72
CA PRO A 62 1.47 22.76 -16.82
C PRO A 62 1.20 21.46 -17.56
N ASP A 63 2.24 20.67 -17.84
CA ASP A 63 2.16 19.41 -18.56
C ASP A 63 2.85 18.27 -17.80
N LEU A 64 2.17 17.14 -17.64
CA LEU A 64 2.77 15.94 -17.04
C LEU A 64 3.80 15.27 -17.94
N ALA A 65 3.91 15.66 -19.22
CA ALA A 65 5.02 15.27 -20.06
C ALA A 65 6.37 15.71 -19.46
N ASP A 66 6.43 16.82 -18.73
CA ASP A 66 7.66 17.30 -18.12
C ASP A 66 8.00 16.55 -16.82
N SER A 67 7.02 15.87 -16.23
CA SER A 67 7.24 14.99 -15.08
C SER A 67 7.93 13.69 -15.53
N PRO A 68 9.14 13.37 -15.04
CA PRO A 68 9.92 12.24 -15.54
C PRO A 68 9.30 10.88 -15.18
N LEU A 69 9.39 9.93 -16.11
CA LEU A 69 9.13 8.51 -15.86
C LEU A 69 10.47 7.79 -15.69
N THR A 70 10.77 7.34 -14.46
CA THR A 70 12.09 6.78 -14.11
C THR A 70 12.28 5.38 -14.68
N SER A 71 13.29 5.18 -15.54
CA SER A 71 13.61 3.87 -16.14
C SER A 71 14.11 2.81 -15.15
N SER A 72 14.48 3.23 -13.94
CA SER A 72 15.02 2.40 -12.86
C SER A 72 14.34 2.75 -11.52
N PRO A 73 13.06 2.37 -11.34
CA PRO A 73 12.34 2.67 -10.11
C PRO A 73 12.99 1.97 -8.91
N ILE A 74 12.83 2.54 -7.72
CA ILE A 74 13.27 1.91 -6.47
C ILE A 74 12.47 0.62 -6.26
N LEU A 75 13.16 -0.51 -6.16
CA LEU A 75 12.55 -1.82 -5.94
C LEU A 75 12.71 -2.22 -4.46
N PRO A 76 11.63 -2.21 -3.66
CA PRO A 76 11.72 -2.56 -2.25
C PRO A 76 11.94 -4.07 -2.08
N ALA A 77 12.82 -4.47 -1.16
CA ALA A 77 13.04 -5.89 -0.85
C ALA A 77 11.86 -6.52 -0.07
N MET A 78 11.05 -5.68 0.59
CA MET A 78 9.84 -6.04 1.31
C MET A 78 8.58 -5.65 0.55
N ARG A 79 7.41 -6.09 1.03
CA ARG A 79 6.13 -5.61 0.51
C ARG A 79 5.87 -4.21 1.04
N VAL A 80 5.57 -3.29 0.15
CA VAL A 80 5.19 -1.91 0.49
C VAL A 80 3.69 -1.69 0.33
N VAL A 81 3.19 -0.55 0.82
CA VAL A 81 1.84 -0.10 0.47
C VAL A 81 1.80 0.11 -1.05
N HIS A 82 0.81 -0.49 -1.72
CA HIS A 82 0.77 -0.61 -3.18
C HIS A 82 2.02 -1.31 -3.77
N ASP A 83 2.29 -2.55 -3.36
CA ASP A 83 3.42 -3.37 -3.83
C ASP A 83 3.30 -3.80 -5.30
N ARG A 84 3.47 -2.84 -6.22
CA ARG A 84 3.36 -2.97 -7.68
C ARG A 84 4.08 -1.83 -8.37
N LEU A 85 4.40 -1.97 -9.65
CA LEU A 85 4.85 -0.83 -10.44
C LEU A 85 3.68 0.13 -10.60
N SER A 86 3.79 1.32 -10.03
CA SER A 86 2.72 2.32 -10.08
C SER A 86 3.09 3.43 -11.08
N VAL A 87 2.17 3.72 -12.01
CA VAL A 87 2.39 4.68 -13.09
C VAL A 87 1.25 5.70 -13.09
N GLU A 88 1.56 6.97 -12.81
CA GLU A 88 0.58 8.05 -12.89
C GLU A 88 0.20 8.31 -14.35
N ILE A 89 -1.06 8.06 -14.72
CA ILE A 89 -1.57 8.30 -16.07
C ILE A 89 -2.20 9.69 -16.22
N SER A 90 -2.70 10.26 -15.11
CA SER A 90 -3.25 11.61 -15.07
C SER A 90 -3.27 12.18 -13.66
N ARG A 91 -3.24 13.51 -13.57
CA ARG A 91 -3.34 14.29 -12.32
C ARG A 91 -4.53 15.25 -12.40
N GLY A 92 -5.31 15.33 -11.33
CA GLY A 92 -6.53 16.14 -11.27
C GLY A 92 -7.81 15.34 -11.59
N CYS A 93 -8.96 15.96 -11.34
CA CYS A 93 -10.28 15.41 -11.65
C CYS A 93 -11.28 16.54 -11.92
N THR A 94 -12.03 16.46 -13.01
CA THR A 94 -13.01 17.49 -13.41
C THR A 94 -14.41 17.25 -12.81
N ARG A 95 -14.70 16.05 -12.31
CA ARG A 95 -16.02 15.63 -11.82
C ARG A 95 -16.60 16.50 -10.69
N GLY A 96 -15.74 17.15 -9.90
CA GLY A 96 -16.17 18.20 -8.95
C GLY A 96 -17.11 17.73 -7.84
N CYS A 97 -16.89 16.54 -7.28
CA CYS A 97 -17.66 16.08 -6.11
C CYS A 97 -17.39 17.01 -4.91
N ARG A 98 -18.42 17.61 -4.33
CA ARG A 98 -18.34 18.77 -3.41
C ARG A 98 -17.62 18.52 -2.08
N PHE A 99 -17.41 17.27 -1.72
CA PHE A 99 -16.64 16.86 -0.54
C PHE A 99 -15.16 16.56 -0.85
N CYS A 100 -14.82 16.34 -2.12
CA CYS A 100 -13.54 15.74 -2.52
C CYS A 100 -12.48 16.82 -2.75
N GLN A 101 -11.61 17.05 -1.76
CA GLN A 101 -10.52 18.02 -1.86
C GLN A 101 -9.64 17.83 -3.11
N ALA A 102 -9.26 16.58 -3.40
CA ALA A 102 -8.47 16.23 -4.57
C ALA A 102 -9.14 16.64 -5.91
N GLY A 103 -10.48 16.64 -5.95
CA GLY A 103 -11.25 17.08 -7.12
C GLY A 103 -11.22 18.59 -7.36
N TYR A 104 -10.76 19.39 -6.40
CA TYR A 104 -10.60 20.84 -6.53
C TYR A 104 -9.12 21.23 -6.64
N VAL A 105 -8.29 20.85 -5.66
CA VAL A 105 -6.92 21.38 -5.52
C VAL A 105 -5.93 20.90 -6.58
N TYR A 106 -6.21 19.77 -7.24
CA TYR A 106 -5.35 19.23 -8.30
C TYR A 106 -5.74 19.67 -9.72
N ARG A 107 -6.82 20.45 -9.88
CA ARG A 107 -7.22 20.97 -11.20
C ARG A 107 -6.15 21.93 -11.77
N PRO A 108 -5.99 22.05 -13.09
CA PRO A 108 -6.70 21.32 -14.14
C PRO A 108 -6.30 19.85 -14.25
N VAL A 109 -7.09 19.07 -14.99
CA VAL A 109 -6.73 17.69 -15.34
C VAL A 109 -5.61 17.71 -16.38
N ARG A 110 -4.56 16.95 -16.11
CA ARG A 110 -3.44 16.77 -17.04
C ARG A 110 -3.23 15.27 -17.24
N GLU A 111 -3.44 14.80 -18.45
CA GLU A 111 -3.16 13.43 -18.86
C GLU A 111 -1.72 13.32 -19.38
N ARG A 112 -1.10 12.16 -19.18
CA ARG A 112 0.15 11.83 -19.88
C ARG A 112 -0.16 11.35 -21.30
N ASP A 113 0.79 11.52 -22.21
CA ASP A 113 0.71 10.95 -23.55
C ASP A 113 0.63 9.40 -23.49
N PRO A 114 -0.41 8.77 -24.07
CA PRO A 114 -0.55 7.31 -24.09
C PRO A 114 0.62 6.62 -24.81
N LYS A 115 1.22 7.22 -25.85
CA LYS A 115 2.37 6.63 -26.56
C LYS A 115 3.58 6.50 -25.64
N ARG A 116 3.87 7.57 -24.88
CA ARG A 116 4.97 7.55 -23.90
C ARG A 116 4.72 6.58 -22.76
N LEU A 117 3.48 6.48 -22.27
CA LEU A 117 3.10 5.48 -21.27
C LEU A 117 3.33 4.06 -21.77
N LEU A 118 2.87 3.73 -22.98
CA LEU A 118 3.06 2.40 -23.55
C LEU A 118 4.56 2.06 -23.67
N ARG A 119 5.38 2.93 -24.25
CA ARG A 119 6.84 2.71 -24.33
C ARG A 119 7.45 2.44 -22.95
N TYR A 120 7.08 3.24 -21.96
CA TYR A 120 7.55 3.05 -20.59
C TYR A 120 7.14 1.68 -20.02
N LEU A 121 5.88 1.28 -20.20
CA LEU A 121 5.38 -0.01 -19.74
C LEU A 121 6.12 -1.18 -20.39
N GLN A 122 6.37 -1.10 -21.70
CA GLN A 122 7.09 -2.12 -22.46
C GLN A 122 8.55 -2.28 -22.02
N GLU A 123 9.21 -1.16 -21.70
CA GLU A 123 10.63 -1.15 -21.37
C GLU A 123 10.92 -1.42 -19.88
N VAL A 124 10.08 -0.91 -18.98
CA VAL A 124 10.37 -0.86 -17.55
C VAL A 124 9.66 -1.96 -16.77
N ALA A 125 8.39 -2.24 -17.06
CA ALA A 125 7.61 -3.20 -16.27
C ALA A 125 8.30 -4.58 -16.15
N PRO A 126 8.81 -5.20 -17.23
CA PRO A 126 9.51 -6.49 -17.14
C PRO A 126 10.78 -6.45 -16.27
N LYS A 127 11.48 -5.32 -16.21
CA LYS A 127 12.74 -5.14 -15.45
C LYS A 127 12.52 -5.02 -13.94
N THR A 128 11.29 -4.71 -13.52
CA THR A 128 10.97 -4.51 -12.09
C THR A 128 10.74 -5.82 -11.33
N GLY A 129 10.35 -6.88 -12.04
CA GLY A 129 9.94 -8.15 -11.44
C GLY A 129 8.55 -8.13 -10.81
N TYR A 130 7.81 -7.02 -10.86
CA TYR A 130 6.42 -6.98 -10.42
C TYR A 130 5.51 -7.81 -11.32
N ASP A 131 4.46 -8.42 -10.76
CA ASP A 131 3.37 -9.09 -11.51
C ASP A 131 2.23 -8.15 -11.81
N GLU A 132 2.26 -6.93 -11.29
CA GLU A 132 1.16 -5.99 -11.43
C GLU A 132 1.72 -4.60 -11.74
N VAL A 133 1.05 -3.92 -12.68
CA VAL A 133 1.21 -2.49 -12.92
C VAL A 133 -0.09 -1.78 -12.56
N GLY A 134 -0.02 -0.80 -11.67
CA GLY A 134 -1.14 0.04 -11.29
C GLY A 134 -1.16 1.34 -12.10
N LEU A 135 -2.24 1.59 -12.83
CA LEU A 135 -2.45 2.88 -13.51
C LEU A 135 -3.07 3.86 -12.51
N LEU A 136 -2.27 4.79 -11.99
CA LEU A 136 -2.66 5.73 -10.95
C LEU A 136 -3.29 7.00 -11.53
N SER A 137 -4.44 7.37 -10.98
CA SER A 137 -5.11 8.66 -11.19
C SER A 137 -6.25 8.79 -10.18
N LEU A 138 -6.89 9.96 -10.10
CA LEU A 138 -8.11 10.14 -9.32
C LEU A 138 -9.34 9.46 -9.94
N SER A 139 -9.31 9.24 -11.27
CA SER A 139 -10.36 8.57 -12.02
C SER A 139 -9.76 7.98 -13.30
N ALA A 140 -9.42 6.70 -13.28
CA ALA A 140 -8.66 6.08 -14.39
C ALA A 140 -9.50 5.95 -15.66
N VAL A 141 -10.81 5.77 -15.51
CA VAL A 141 -11.77 5.70 -16.61
C VAL A 141 -11.99 7.03 -17.32
N ASP A 142 -11.69 8.16 -16.65
CA ASP A 142 -11.82 9.49 -17.24
C ASP A 142 -10.59 9.84 -18.08
N TYR A 143 -9.58 8.97 -18.12
CA TYR A 143 -8.44 9.11 -19.01
C TYR A 143 -8.88 8.88 -20.46
N GLY A 144 -8.68 9.87 -21.32
CA GLY A 144 -9.34 9.91 -22.63
C GLY A 144 -8.99 8.76 -23.59
N CYS A 145 -7.89 8.03 -23.35
CA CYS A 145 -7.48 6.86 -24.14
C CYS A 145 -7.45 5.55 -23.31
N ILE A 146 -8.26 5.41 -22.26
CA ILE A 146 -8.11 4.32 -21.28
C ILE A 146 -8.26 2.92 -21.89
N ASP A 147 -9.29 2.69 -22.70
CA ASP A 147 -9.53 1.38 -23.34
C ASP A 147 -8.33 0.95 -24.20
N ARG A 148 -7.83 1.87 -25.03
CA ARG A 148 -6.68 1.63 -25.91
C ARG A 148 -5.40 1.39 -25.12
N LEU A 149 -5.14 2.22 -24.10
CA LEU A 149 -3.98 2.05 -23.24
C LEU A 149 -3.98 0.66 -22.58
N ILE A 150 -5.14 0.20 -22.09
CA ILE A 150 -5.25 -1.12 -21.47
C ILE A 150 -5.04 -2.23 -22.50
N THR A 151 -5.71 -2.17 -23.66
CA THR A 151 -5.55 -3.18 -24.71
C THR A 151 -4.09 -3.31 -25.14
N ASP A 152 -3.45 -2.20 -25.54
CA ASP A 152 -2.10 -2.20 -26.07
C ASP A 152 -1.06 -2.57 -24.99
N ALA A 153 -1.28 -2.15 -23.75
CA ALA A 153 -0.43 -2.54 -22.63
C ALA A 153 -0.57 -4.05 -22.33
N MET A 154 -1.79 -4.60 -22.32
CA MET A 154 -2.00 -6.02 -22.05
C MET A 154 -1.45 -6.93 -23.16
N GLU A 155 -1.47 -6.50 -24.42
CA GLU A 155 -0.81 -7.21 -25.52
C GLU A 155 0.69 -7.42 -25.23
N THR A 156 1.35 -6.42 -24.65
CA THR A 156 2.79 -6.51 -24.34
C THR A 156 3.09 -7.12 -22.98
N LEU A 157 2.24 -6.89 -21.98
CA LEU A 157 2.48 -7.29 -20.59
C LEU A 157 2.02 -8.73 -20.27
N SER A 158 0.99 -9.24 -20.96
CA SER A 158 0.47 -10.59 -20.73
C SER A 158 1.49 -11.71 -20.99
N PRO A 159 2.32 -11.66 -22.05
CA PRO A 159 3.40 -12.65 -22.27
C PRO A 159 4.39 -12.75 -21.09
N GLU A 160 4.65 -11.61 -20.45
CA GLU A 160 5.51 -11.49 -19.25
C GLU A 160 4.77 -11.82 -17.94
N ARG A 161 3.49 -12.20 -18.03
CA ARG A 161 2.59 -12.46 -16.89
C ARG A 161 2.47 -11.27 -15.94
N ILE A 162 2.42 -10.06 -16.50
CA ILE A 162 2.19 -8.82 -15.77
C ILE A 162 0.73 -8.40 -15.99
N SER A 163 -0.04 -8.27 -14.91
CA SER A 163 -1.43 -7.79 -14.93
C SER A 163 -1.50 -6.28 -14.80
N LEU A 164 -2.58 -5.69 -15.33
CA LEU A 164 -2.93 -4.29 -15.04
C LEU A 164 -3.93 -4.21 -13.88
N SER A 165 -3.75 -3.20 -13.03
CA SER A 165 -4.64 -2.84 -11.94
C SER A 165 -5.16 -1.42 -12.12
N LEU A 166 -6.47 -1.27 -11.95
CA LEU A 166 -7.19 0.01 -12.02
C LEU A 166 -7.82 0.29 -10.65
N PRO A 167 -7.14 1.00 -9.74
CA PRO A 167 -7.61 1.20 -8.37
C PRO A 167 -8.84 2.10 -8.23
N SER A 168 -9.18 2.91 -9.24
CA SER A 168 -10.24 3.93 -9.17
C SER A 168 -11.11 3.90 -10.44
N LEU A 169 -12.25 3.21 -10.37
CA LEU A 169 -13.14 2.98 -11.52
C LEU A 169 -14.54 3.57 -11.29
N ARG A 170 -15.00 4.36 -12.26
CA ARG A 170 -16.41 4.69 -12.51
C ARG A 170 -16.77 3.97 -13.81
N MET A 171 -17.61 2.94 -13.75
CA MET A 171 -17.58 1.87 -14.75
C MET A 171 -18.34 2.16 -16.05
N ASP A 172 -18.89 3.35 -16.23
CA ASP A 172 -19.69 3.69 -17.40
C ASP A 172 -18.89 3.67 -18.73
N ALA A 173 -17.59 3.37 -18.69
CA ALA A 173 -16.66 3.56 -19.82
C ALA A 173 -15.86 2.34 -20.30
N LEU A 174 -15.83 1.17 -19.62
CA LEU A 174 -14.95 0.07 -20.06
C LEU A 174 -15.63 -0.89 -21.04
N GLN A 175 -15.01 -1.09 -22.21
CA GLN A 175 -15.49 -2.03 -23.22
C GLN A 175 -15.26 -3.50 -22.82
N GLU A 176 -16.06 -4.43 -23.36
CA GLU A 176 -15.95 -5.87 -23.07
C GLU A 176 -14.56 -6.45 -23.43
N ASN A 177 -13.95 -5.96 -24.51
CA ASN A 177 -12.61 -6.37 -24.95
C ASN A 177 -11.53 -6.00 -23.92
N THR A 178 -11.56 -4.78 -23.39
CA THR A 178 -10.65 -4.29 -22.32
C THR A 178 -10.62 -5.26 -21.13
N VAL A 179 -11.77 -5.87 -20.85
CA VAL A 179 -11.98 -6.65 -19.64
C VAL A 179 -11.56 -8.09 -19.84
N ARG A 180 -11.73 -8.62 -21.05
CA ARG A 180 -11.09 -9.87 -21.46
C ARG A 180 -9.57 -9.79 -21.32
N GLU A 181 -8.97 -8.65 -21.65
CA GLU A 181 -7.53 -8.44 -21.53
C GLU A 181 -7.06 -8.44 -20.08
N ILE A 182 -7.71 -7.67 -19.19
CA ILE A 182 -7.38 -7.63 -17.74
C ILE A 182 -7.45 -9.05 -17.12
N ARG A 183 -8.40 -9.88 -17.56
CA ARG A 183 -8.61 -11.24 -17.03
C ARG A 183 -7.48 -12.23 -17.35
N LYS A 184 -6.64 -11.98 -18.36
CA LYS A 184 -5.65 -12.97 -18.84
C LYS A 184 -4.61 -13.36 -17.79
N VAL A 185 -4.30 -12.46 -16.86
CA VAL A 185 -3.20 -12.66 -15.90
C VAL A 185 -3.71 -12.80 -14.47
N ARG A 186 -4.48 -11.82 -13.97
CA ARG A 186 -4.94 -11.78 -12.57
C ARG A 186 -6.27 -11.05 -12.44
N LYS A 187 -7.15 -11.53 -11.54
CA LYS A 187 -8.41 -10.86 -11.21
C LYS A 187 -8.27 -10.08 -9.90
N SER A 188 -7.85 -8.82 -9.97
CA SER A 188 -7.87 -7.91 -8.81
C SER A 188 -9.31 -7.54 -8.43
N GLY A 189 -9.61 -7.33 -7.14
CA GLY A 189 -10.95 -6.89 -6.73
C GLY A 189 -11.32 -5.50 -7.29
N PHE A 190 -12.61 -5.28 -7.53
CA PHE A 190 -13.15 -3.97 -7.94
C PHE A 190 -13.64 -3.16 -6.75
N THR A 191 -13.54 -1.83 -6.86
CA THR A 191 -14.13 -0.90 -5.90
C THR A 191 -15.04 0.07 -6.63
N LEU A 192 -16.29 0.17 -6.18
CA LEU A 192 -17.24 1.20 -6.60
C LEU A 192 -17.49 2.12 -5.41
N ALA A 193 -17.60 3.42 -5.66
CA ALA A 193 -17.81 4.39 -4.60
C ALA A 193 -19.09 5.18 -4.87
N PRO A 194 -20.27 4.68 -4.45
CA PRO A 194 -21.50 5.46 -4.51
C PRO A 194 -21.49 6.66 -3.57
N GLU A 195 -20.73 6.60 -2.46
CA GLU A 195 -20.63 7.56 -1.35
C GLU A 195 -21.92 7.74 -0.54
N ALA A 196 -23.08 7.76 -1.17
CA ALA A 196 -24.38 7.96 -0.52
C ALA A 196 -25.41 6.91 -0.95
N GLY A 197 -26.40 6.67 -0.09
CA GLY A 197 -27.43 5.64 -0.30
C GLY A 197 -28.46 5.98 -1.37
N THR A 198 -28.89 7.24 -1.46
CA THR A 198 -29.92 7.69 -2.42
C THR A 198 -29.32 8.49 -3.57
N GLU A 199 -29.99 8.46 -4.74
CA GLU A 199 -29.63 9.30 -5.88
C GLU A 199 -29.72 10.80 -5.55
N ARG A 200 -30.70 11.19 -4.72
CA ARG A 200 -30.84 12.56 -4.23
C ARG A 200 -29.56 13.05 -3.56
N LEU A 201 -29.08 12.31 -2.54
CA LEU A 201 -27.88 12.70 -1.80
C LEU A 201 -26.61 12.61 -2.68
N ARG A 202 -26.56 11.65 -3.62
CA ARG A 202 -25.49 11.58 -4.63
C ARG A 202 -25.46 12.81 -5.55
N ARG A 203 -26.61 13.32 -5.99
CA ARG A 203 -26.71 14.59 -6.73
C ARG A 203 -26.32 15.80 -5.88
N THR A 204 -26.76 15.85 -4.62
CA THR A 204 -26.39 16.90 -3.64
C THR A 204 -24.87 17.04 -3.50
N ILE A 205 -24.11 15.93 -3.53
CA ILE A 205 -22.65 15.95 -3.46
C ILE A 205 -21.96 16.07 -4.84
N ASN A 206 -22.70 16.35 -5.90
CA ASN A 206 -22.27 16.40 -7.30
C ASN A 206 -21.60 15.10 -7.77
N LYS A 207 -22.31 13.98 -7.56
CA LYS A 207 -21.88 12.64 -7.97
C LYS A 207 -23.00 11.95 -8.71
N GLU A 208 -22.97 12.00 -10.03
CA GLU A 208 -24.00 11.44 -10.89
C GLU A 208 -23.75 9.94 -11.08
N MET A 209 -24.40 9.12 -10.26
CA MET A 209 -24.40 7.66 -10.37
C MET A 209 -25.77 7.14 -9.94
N GLY A 210 -26.54 6.56 -10.88
CA GLY A 210 -27.84 5.99 -10.59
C GLY A 210 -27.74 4.64 -9.87
N ASP A 211 -28.80 4.25 -9.15
CA ASP A 211 -28.93 2.90 -8.59
C ASP A 211 -28.86 1.85 -9.71
N GLY A 212 -29.49 2.14 -10.84
CA GLY A 212 -29.47 1.28 -12.03
C GLY A 212 -28.06 1.07 -12.58
N ASP A 213 -27.26 2.13 -12.68
CA ASP A 213 -25.88 2.08 -13.19
C ASP A 213 -25.00 1.22 -12.28
N LEU A 214 -25.14 1.42 -10.96
CA LEU A 214 -24.43 0.63 -9.96
C LEU A 214 -24.77 -0.86 -10.05
N LEU A 215 -26.04 -1.21 -10.16
CA LEU A 215 -26.47 -2.61 -10.24
C LEU A 215 -26.07 -3.27 -11.56
N ARG A 216 -26.16 -2.55 -12.69
CA ARG A 216 -25.66 -3.05 -14.00
C ARG A 216 -24.16 -3.27 -13.95
N THR A 217 -23.41 -2.35 -13.34
CA THR A 217 -21.98 -2.48 -13.12
C THR A 217 -21.66 -3.71 -12.28
N ALA A 218 -22.34 -3.90 -11.15
CA ALA A 218 -22.14 -5.06 -10.29
C ALA A 218 -22.44 -6.37 -11.04
N GLU A 219 -23.57 -6.43 -11.75
CA GLU A 219 -23.97 -7.58 -12.57
C GLU A 219 -22.87 -7.93 -13.57
N TRP A 220 -22.37 -6.93 -14.29
CA TRP A 220 -21.32 -7.09 -15.27
C TRP A 220 -19.99 -7.56 -14.65
N ILE A 221 -19.59 -7.04 -13.48
CA ILE A 221 -18.38 -7.46 -12.76
C ILE A 221 -18.46 -8.95 -12.39
N PHE A 222 -19.56 -9.38 -11.78
CA PHE A 222 -19.70 -10.76 -11.33
C PHE A 222 -19.90 -11.73 -12.50
N ALA A 223 -20.63 -11.34 -13.55
CA ALA A 223 -20.78 -12.13 -14.78
C ALA A 223 -19.43 -12.41 -15.46
N ASN A 224 -18.47 -11.48 -15.34
CA ASN A 224 -17.11 -11.66 -15.86
C ASN A 224 -16.18 -12.46 -14.92
N GLY A 225 -16.73 -13.03 -13.84
CA GLY A 225 -16.04 -14.01 -13.00
C GLY A 225 -15.15 -13.39 -11.92
N TRP A 226 -15.39 -12.13 -11.54
CA TRP A 226 -14.90 -11.59 -10.28
C TRP A 226 -15.70 -12.15 -9.10
N GLN A 227 -15.03 -12.35 -7.96
CA GLN A 227 -15.66 -12.95 -6.77
C GLN A 227 -15.95 -11.92 -5.67
N THR A 228 -15.30 -10.77 -5.70
CA THR A 228 -15.42 -9.77 -4.63
C THR A 228 -15.62 -8.38 -5.23
N LEU A 229 -16.50 -7.60 -4.61
CA LEU A 229 -16.76 -6.21 -4.94
C LEU A 229 -16.70 -5.36 -3.67
N LYS A 230 -15.94 -4.27 -3.68
CA LYS A 230 -15.90 -3.31 -2.58
C LYS A 230 -16.79 -2.11 -2.89
N LEU A 231 -17.52 -1.65 -1.89
CA LEU A 231 -18.36 -0.45 -1.97
C LEU A 231 -17.89 0.60 -0.95
N TYR A 232 -17.73 1.86 -1.34
CA TYR A 232 -17.41 2.96 -0.43
C TYR A 232 -18.61 3.89 -0.22
N PHE A 233 -18.88 4.14 1.05
CA PHE A 233 -19.94 5.02 1.53
C PHE A 233 -19.42 5.97 2.60
N MET A 234 -20.16 7.05 2.79
CA MET A 234 -19.96 8.03 3.84
C MET A 234 -21.26 8.23 4.60
N VAL A 235 -21.15 8.65 5.87
CA VAL A 235 -22.26 9.12 6.69
C VAL A 235 -21.97 10.50 7.25
N GLY A 236 -23.01 11.29 7.52
CA GLY A 236 -22.90 12.66 8.00
C GLY A 236 -22.70 13.69 6.89
N LEU A 237 -23.07 13.37 5.65
CA LEU A 237 -23.04 14.34 4.55
C LEU A 237 -24.02 15.51 4.79
N PRO A 238 -23.74 16.72 4.29
CA PRO A 238 -24.68 17.83 4.37
C PRO A 238 -26.04 17.49 3.73
N GLY A 239 -27.12 17.72 4.47
CA GLY A 239 -28.48 17.40 4.02
C GLY A 239 -28.86 15.91 4.02
N GLU A 240 -28.08 15.05 4.69
CA GLU A 240 -28.37 13.63 4.89
C GLU A 240 -29.57 13.42 5.84
N THR A 241 -30.47 12.51 5.47
CA THR A 241 -31.61 12.07 6.30
C THR A 241 -31.46 10.61 6.72
N ALA A 242 -32.28 10.17 7.68
CA ALA A 242 -32.30 8.77 8.12
C ALA A 242 -32.66 7.79 6.98
N GLU A 243 -33.48 8.23 6.01
CA GLU A 243 -33.81 7.48 4.80
C GLU A 243 -32.57 7.25 3.94
N ASP A 244 -31.71 8.27 3.78
CA ASP A 244 -30.48 8.11 3.00
C ASP A 244 -29.52 7.11 3.63
N VAL A 245 -29.40 7.15 4.96
CA VAL A 245 -28.58 6.22 5.74
C VAL A 245 -29.13 4.80 5.64
N ARG A 246 -30.46 4.62 5.74
CA ARG A 246 -31.11 3.32 5.54
C ARG A 246 -30.89 2.79 4.13
N ALA A 247 -30.98 3.66 3.12
CA ALA A 247 -30.78 3.31 1.71
C ALA A 247 -29.37 2.76 1.42
N ILE A 248 -28.34 3.16 2.17
CA ILE A 248 -27.00 2.55 2.07
C ILE A 248 -27.09 1.04 2.32
N GLY A 249 -27.73 0.62 3.41
CA GLY A 249 -27.88 -0.80 3.75
C GLY A 249 -28.73 -1.56 2.73
N GLU A 250 -29.78 -0.95 2.21
CA GLU A 250 -30.61 -1.52 1.15
C GLU A 250 -29.83 -1.72 -0.15
N LEU A 251 -29.03 -0.73 -0.55
CA LEU A 251 -28.20 -0.80 -1.76
C LEU A 251 -27.14 -1.90 -1.65
N ILE A 252 -26.50 -2.04 -0.49
CA ILE A 252 -25.58 -3.15 -0.19
C ILE A 252 -26.28 -4.49 -0.39
N ARG A 253 -27.50 -4.67 0.12
CA ARG A 253 -28.28 -5.90 -0.07
C ARG A 253 -28.62 -6.16 -1.54
N LYS A 254 -29.01 -5.12 -2.30
CA LYS A 254 -29.28 -5.26 -3.74
C LYS A 254 -28.04 -5.76 -4.48
N VAL A 255 -26.87 -5.19 -4.19
CA VAL A 255 -25.59 -5.61 -4.80
C VAL A 255 -25.17 -7.02 -4.33
N ALA A 256 -25.39 -7.36 -3.05
CA ALA A 256 -25.11 -8.70 -2.53
C ALA A 256 -26.02 -9.78 -3.15
N ALA A 257 -27.28 -9.43 -3.45
CA ALA A 257 -28.19 -10.30 -4.19
C ALA A 257 -27.68 -10.56 -5.61
N VAL A 258 -27.19 -9.53 -6.30
CA VAL A 258 -26.51 -9.67 -7.60
C VAL A 258 -25.31 -10.62 -7.48
N ALA A 259 -24.41 -10.39 -6.51
CA ALA A 259 -23.25 -11.25 -6.28
C ALA A 259 -23.65 -12.73 -6.11
N ARG A 260 -24.70 -12.98 -5.32
CA ARG A 260 -25.23 -14.32 -5.03
C ARG A 260 -25.75 -15.05 -6.28
N ARG A 261 -26.36 -14.34 -7.24
CA ARG A 261 -26.83 -14.93 -8.51
C ARG A 261 -25.68 -15.51 -9.33
N HIS A 262 -24.49 -14.90 -9.25
CA HIS A 262 -23.29 -15.32 -9.99
C HIS A 262 -22.40 -16.31 -9.24
N GLY A 263 -22.66 -16.59 -7.97
CA GLY A 263 -21.88 -17.55 -7.21
C GLY A 263 -22.11 -17.48 -5.71
N LYS A 264 -22.27 -18.64 -5.06
CA LYS A 264 -22.50 -18.75 -3.61
C LYS A 264 -21.36 -18.14 -2.77
N ARG A 265 -20.14 -18.14 -3.30
CA ARG A 265 -18.92 -17.61 -2.66
C ARG A 265 -18.65 -16.14 -2.97
N ASN A 266 -19.43 -15.52 -3.87
CA ASN A 266 -19.22 -14.13 -4.22
C ASN A 266 -19.65 -13.23 -3.06
N SER A 267 -18.91 -12.16 -2.81
CA SER A 267 -19.16 -11.29 -1.67
C SER A 267 -19.00 -9.82 -2.00
N VAL A 268 -19.65 -9.00 -1.18
CA VAL A 268 -19.60 -7.55 -1.22
C VAL A 268 -19.05 -7.07 0.12
N THR A 269 -18.06 -6.19 0.09
CA THR A 269 -17.55 -5.53 1.30
C THR A 269 -17.80 -4.04 1.20
N ALA A 270 -18.70 -3.51 2.03
CA ALA A 270 -18.94 -2.08 2.15
C ALA A 270 -18.00 -1.49 3.22
N SER A 271 -17.33 -0.39 2.89
CA SER A 271 -16.56 0.42 3.84
C SER A 271 -17.27 1.76 4.01
N VAL A 272 -17.65 2.07 5.24
CA VAL A 272 -18.40 3.27 5.60
C VAL A 272 -17.51 4.17 6.45
N SER A 273 -17.30 5.40 6.00
CA SER A 273 -16.51 6.42 6.68
C SER A 273 -17.39 7.57 7.18
N SER A 274 -16.94 8.33 8.17
CA SER A 274 -17.59 9.57 8.57
C SER A 274 -17.17 10.70 7.62
N PHE A 275 -18.10 11.54 7.21
CA PHE A 275 -17.77 12.71 6.39
C PHE A 275 -16.88 13.67 7.17
N ILE A 276 -15.76 14.05 6.56
CA ILE A 276 -14.81 15.01 7.11
C ILE A 276 -14.73 16.21 6.16
N PRO A 277 -15.20 17.40 6.58
CA PRO A 277 -15.03 18.63 5.84
C PRO A 277 -13.55 18.91 5.57
N LYS A 278 -13.20 19.18 4.31
CA LYS A 278 -11.83 19.48 3.89
C LYS A 278 -11.69 20.93 3.41
N PRO A 279 -10.57 21.62 3.72
CA PRO A 279 -10.23 22.92 3.15
C PRO A 279 -10.29 22.94 1.62
N HIS A 280 -10.63 24.09 1.04
CA HIS A 280 -10.72 24.31 -0.41
C HIS A 280 -11.74 23.40 -1.11
N THR A 281 -12.84 23.09 -0.41
CA THR A 281 -14.01 22.40 -0.96
C THR A 281 -15.27 23.22 -0.67
N PRO A 282 -16.35 23.05 -1.45
CA PRO A 282 -17.64 23.66 -1.11
C PRO A 282 -18.15 23.30 0.29
N PHE A 283 -17.73 22.14 0.83
CA PHE A 283 -18.15 21.71 2.16
C PHE A 283 -17.20 22.11 3.29
N GLN A 284 -16.18 22.94 3.03
CA GLN A 284 -15.24 23.37 4.07
C GLN A 284 -15.92 24.09 5.26
N TRP A 285 -17.09 24.70 5.01
CA TRP A 285 -17.89 25.41 6.00
C TRP A 285 -18.88 24.51 6.76
N GLU A 286 -19.15 23.31 6.27
CA GLU A 286 -20.17 22.42 6.84
C GLU A 286 -19.70 21.80 8.17
N ARG A 287 -20.65 21.43 9.04
CA ARG A 287 -20.31 20.71 10.27
C ARG A 287 -19.87 19.27 9.97
N GLN A 288 -19.07 18.71 10.87
CA GLN A 288 -18.87 17.26 10.97
C GLN A 288 -19.77 16.70 12.08
N ILE A 289 -20.39 15.55 11.85
CA ILE A 289 -21.19 14.86 12.86
C ILE A 289 -20.33 14.30 14.01
N GLY A 290 -20.90 14.19 15.21
CA GLY A 290 -20.19 13.68 16.39
C GLY A 290 -20.08 12.14 16.43
N ARG A 291 -19.36 11.62 17.43
CA ARG A 291 -19.23 10.16 17.67
C ARG A 291 -20.57 9.45 17.84
N GLU A 292 -21.45 10.00 18.66
CA GLU A 292 -22.75 9.39 18.97
C GLU A 292 -23.63 9.33 17.73
N GLU A 293 -23.73 10.45 17.02
CA GLU A 293 -24.43 10.55 15.74
C GLU A 293 -23.84 9.55 14.74
N THR A 294 -22.52 9.46 14.60
CA THR A 294 -21.87 8.46 13.72
C THR A 294 -22.28 7.03 14.08
N ARG A 295 -22.24 6.66 15.38
CA ARG A 295 -22.63 5.31 15.84
C ARG A 295 -24.10 5.02 15.57
N GLU A 296 -24.99 6.00 15.70
CA GLU A 296 -26.40 5.88 15.35
C GLU A 296 -26.58 5.55 13.86
N ARG A 297 -25.92 6.29 12.95
CA ARG A 297 -26.00 6.02 11.50
C ARG A 297 -25.46 4.63 11.17
N VAL A 298 -24.36 4.22 11.79
CA VAL A 298 -23.82 2.85 11.68
C VAL A 298 -24.83 1.80 12.12
N GLY A 299 -25.56 2.04 13.21
CA GLY A 299 -26.64 1.19 13.68
C GLY A 299 -27.75 1.02 12.64
N ILE A 300 -28.19 2.11 12.03
CA ILE A 300 -29.21 2.12 10.97
C ILE A 300 -28.74 1.28 9.76
N ILE A 301 -27.51 1.47 9.30
CA ILE A 301 -26.94 0.71 8.17
C ILE A 301 -26.89 -0.78 8.50
N ARG A 302 -26.37 -1.15 9.68
CA ARG A 302 -26.29 -2.56 10.11
C ARG A 302 -27.67 -3.21 10.19
N ALA A 303 -28.66 -2.50 10.73
CA ALA A 303 -30.04 -2.98 10.78
C ALA A 303 -30.63 -3.19 9.38
N ALA A 304 -30.38 -2.27 8.45
CA ALA A 304 -30.85 -2.34 7.07
C ALA A 304 -30.16 -3.44 6.24
N VAL A 305 -28.89 -3.75 6.50
CA VAL A 305 -28.17 -4.87 5.87
C VAL A 305 -28.62 -6.22 6.46
N GLY A 306 -28.83 -6.28 7.77
CA GLY A 306 -29.23 -7.50 8.47
C GLY A 306 -28.14 -8.59 8.42
N ARG A 307 -28.56 -9.85 8.57
CA ARG A 307 -27.66 -11.02 8.48
C ARG A 307 -27.57 -11.54 7.04
N ASP A 308 -26.78 -10.87 6.21
CA ASP A 308 -26.48 -11.35 4.85
C ASP A 308 -25.07 -11.96 4.77
N ARG A 309 -24.98 -13.26 4.48
CA ARG A 309 -23.70 -13.99 4.36
C ARG A 309 -22.81 -13.54 3.20
N ASN A 310 -23.37 -12.82 2.23
CA ASN A 310 -22.66 -12.31 1.05
C ASN A 310 -22.30 -10.81 1.19
N ALA A 311 -22.62 -10.17 2.32
CA ALA A 311 -22.28 -8.78 2.60
C ALA A 311 -21.50 -8.65 3.91
N ASP A 312 -20.39 -7.92 3.87
CA ASP A 312 -19.62 -7.49 5.03
C ASP A 312 -19.61 -5.96 5.08
N VAL A 313 -19.79 -5.37 6.27
CA VAL A 313 -19.81 -3.92 6.44
C VAL A 313 -18.78 -3.51 7.47
N LYS A 314 -17.79 -2.77 7.00
CA LYS A 314 -16.69 -2.22 7.80
C LYS A 314 -16.92 -0.74 8.05
N PHE A 315 -16.59 -0.30 9.26
CA PHE A 315 -16.79 1.07 9.69
C PHE A 315 -15.47 1.63 10.20
N HIS A 316 -15.19 2.89 9.85
CA HIS A 316 -14.05 3.62 10.40
C HIS A 316 -14.30 3.95 11.87
N SER A 317 -13.23 4.06 12.67
CA SER A 317 -13.35 4.49 14.08
C SER A 317 -13.91 5.91 14.16
N PRO A 318 -15.02 6.13 14.88
CA PRO A 318 -15.54 7.47 15.13
C PRO A 318 -14.54 8.38 15.87
N GLU A 319 -13.73 7.80 16.77
CA GLU A 319 -12.73 8.51 17.55
C GLU A 319 -11.60 9.05 16.66
N VAL A 320 -11.07 8.21 15.77
CA VAL A 320 -10.05 8.62 14.79
C VAL A 320 -10.65 9.65 13.81
N SER A 321 -11.91 9.48 13.40
CA SER A 321 -12.58 10.40 12.47
C SER A 321 -12.73 11.82 13.06
N GLU A 322 -12.97 11.96 14.37
CA GLU A 322 -13.01 13.27 15.02
C GLU A 322 -11.64 13.95 15.07
N LEU A 323 -10.58 13.19 15.32
CA LEU A 323 -9.21 13.73 15.25
C LEU A 323 -8.90 14.19 13.83
N GLU A 324 -9.20 13.36 12.82
CA GLU A 324 -9.00 13.72 11.43
C GLU A 324 -9.76 15.01 11.09
N GLY A 325 -11.01 15.13 11.53
CA GLY A 325 -11.82 16.33 11.41
C GLY A 325 -11.20 17.58 11.99
N THR A 326 -10.69 17.45 13.21
CA THR A 326 -10.06 18.53 13.98
C THR A 326 -8.80 19.02 13.25
N PHE A 327 -7.93 18.11 12.82
CA PHE A 327 -6.68 18.46 12.14
C PHE A 327 -6.89 18.89 10.67
N SER A 328 -7.89 18.35 9.98
CA SER A 328 -8.21 18.72 8.59
C SER A 328 -8.56 20.20 8.46
N ARG A 329 -9.23 20.78 9.46
CA ARG A 329 -9.62 22.19 9.51
C ARG A 329 -8.89 22.96 10.62
N GLY A 330 -7.71 22.48 10.98
CA GLY A 330 -6.90 22.99 12.07
C GLY A 330 -6.22 24.33 11.75
N ASP A 331 -5.77 25.01 12.81
CA ASP A 331 -4.92 26.19 12.74
C ASP A 331 -3.52 25.91 13.34
N GLY A 332 -2.69 26.96 13.46
CA GLY A 332 -1.34 26.87 14.03
C GLY A 332 -1.29 26.30 15.45
N ARG A 333 -2.34 26.50 16.26
CA ARG A 333 -2.38 26.13 17.69
C ARG A 333 -2.36 24.62 17.90
N LEU A 334 -2.83 23.86 16.92
CA LEU A 334 -2.89 22.39 17.00
C LEU A 334 -1.49 21.72 17.00
N SER A 335 -0.43 22.43 16.63
CA SER A 335 0.95 21.90 16.70
C SER A 335 1.30 21.50 18.14
N ALA A 336 0.96 22.33 19.13
CA ALA A 336 1.20 22.03 20.53
C ALA A 336 0.45 20.77 21.01
N ALA A 337 -0.79 20.56 20.53
CA ALA A 337 -1.57 19.36 20.86
C ALA A 337 -0.90 18.09 20.31
N ILE A 338 -0.43 18.11 19.06
CA ILE A 338 0.30 16.99 18.44
C ILE A 338 1.56 16.67 19.23
N LEU A 339 2.35 17.69 19.60
CA LEU A 339 3.59 17.50 20.36
C LEU A 339 3.32 16.90 21.75
N SER A 340 2.29 17.38 22.46
CA SER A 340 1.90 16.83 23.77
C SER A 340 1.42 15.38 23.64
N ALA A 341 0.57 15.07 22.66
CA ALA A 341 0.09 13.70 22.42
C ALA A 341 1.25 12.74 22.10
N TYR A 342 2.18 13.15 21.23
CA TYR A 342 3.38 12.37 20.90
C TYR A 342 4.24 12.08 22.14
N ARG A 343 4.48 13.08 22.99
CA ARG A 343 5.25 12.93 24.25
C ARG A 343 4.56 11.97 25.23
N ARG A 344 3.24 11.85 25.16
CA ARG A 344 2.42 10.91 25.95
C ARG A 344 2.33 9.52 25.35
N GLY A 345 2.97 9.27 24.21
CA GLY A 345 3.06 7.97 23.58
C GLY A 345 2.00 7.69 22.51
N ALA A 346 1.22 8.70 22.08
CA ALA A 346 0.39 8.56 20.88
C ALA A 346 1.32 8.32 19.67
N ARG A 347 1.26 7.11 19.13
CA ARG A 347 2.04 6.63 17.99
C ARG A 347 1.18 5.61 17.25
N PHE A 348 1.26 5.60 15.93
CA PHE A 348 0.50 4.65 15.10
C PHE A 348 -1.03 4.74 15.26
N ASP A 349 -1.58 5.94 15.46
CA ASP A 349 -3.03 6.16 15.67
C ASP A 349 -3.94 5.65 14.53
N ALA A 350 -3.39 5.36 13.35
CA ALA A 350 -4.12 4.73 12.25
C ALA A 350 -4.45 3.23 12.50
N TRP A 351 -3.72 2.57 13.40
CA TRP A 351 -3.99 1.21 13.86
C TRP A 351 -4.85 1.30 15.12
N THR A 352 -6.11 0.85 15.00
CA THR A 352 -7.13 1.09 16.04
C THR A 352 -6.74 0.47 17.38
N GLU A 353 -5.99 -0.64 17.34
CA GLU A 353 -5.43 -1.35 18.49
C GLU A 353 -4.30 -0.59 19.21
N GLU A 354 -3.61 0.32 18.51
CA GLU A 354 -2.57 1.18 19.07
C GLU A 354 -3.10 2.58 19.40
N PHE A 355 -4.37 2.88 19.10
CA PHE A 355 -4.94 4.22 19.25
C PHE A 355 -5.06 4.64 20.72
N ARG A 356 -4.38 5.73 21.09
CA ARG A 356 -4.29 6.24 22.47
C ARG A 356 -5.21 7.44 22.71
N SER A 357 -6.51 7.15 22.84
CA SER A 357 -7.53 8.20 23.07
C SER A 357 -7.30 9.02 24.35
N ASP A 358 -6.73 8.39 25.38
CA ASP A 358 -6.31 9.00 26.64
C ASP A 358 -5.24 10.08 26.42
N ALA A 359 -4.20 9.75 25.64
CA ALA A 359 -3.11 10.66 25.34
C ALA A 359 -3.59 11.92 24.61
N TRP A 360 -4.50 11.77 23.65
CA TRP A 360 -5.10 12.90 22.92
C TRP A 360 -5.98 13.77 23.82
N THR A 361 -6.81 13.16 24.67
CA THR A 361 -7.69 13.90 25.59
C THR A 361 -6.89 14.77 26.55
N GLU A 362 -5.84 14.20 27.15
CA GLU A 362 -4.94 14.95 28.04
C GLU A 362 -4.16 16.02 27.29
N ALA A 363 -3.71 15.75 26.06
CA ALA A 363 -2.99 16.72 25.24
C ALA A 363 -3.85 17.96 24.95
N PHE A 364 -5.09 17.78 24.50
CA PHE A 364 -6.02 18.89 24.26
C PHE A 364 -6.33 19.69 25.54
N ARG A 365 -6.45 19.01 26.69
CA ARG A 365 -6.66 19.67 27.99
C ARG A 365 -5.46 20.53 28.38
N GLU A 366 -4.25 19.99 28.26
CA GLU A 366 -3.00 20.68 28.58
C GLU A 366 -2.85 21.98 27.78
N VAL A 367 -3.11 21.92 26.47
CA VAL A 367 -2.99 23.10 25.59
C VAL A 367 -4.24 23.97 25.57
N ARG A 368 -5.26 23.63 26.37
CA ARG A 368 -6.55 24.35 26.50
C ARG A 368 -7.24 24.58 25.15
N ILE A 369 -7.27 23.54 24.32
CA ILE A 369 -7.95 23.54 23.02
C ILE A 369 -9.15 22.61 23.10
N ASP A 370 -10.33 23.13 22.78
CA ASP A 370 -11.49 22.28 22.52
C ASP A 370 -11.47 21.78 21.06
N PRO A 371 -11.26 20.48 20.82
CA PRO A 371 -11.25 19.93 19.46
C PRO A 371 -12.62 20.04 18.77
N ALA A 372 -13.74 20.08 19.50
CA ALA A 372 -15.07 20.19 18.91
C ALA A 372 -15.28 21.53 18.18
N SER A 373 -14.62 22.60 18.63
CA SER A 373 -14.64 23.92 17.99
C SER A 373 -14.13 23.94 16.54
N TYR A 374 -13.30 22.96 16.12
CA TYR A 374 -12.83 22.81 14.74
C TYR A 374 -13.80 22.02 13.86
N ARG A 375 -14.75 21.31 14.47
CA ARG A 375 -15.71 20.42 13.80
C ARG A 375 -17.08 21.06 13.53
N ARG A 376 -17.38 22.19 14.19
CA ARG A 376 -18.63 22.95 13.98
C ARG A 376 -18.75 23.53 12.56
N GLU A 377 -19.96 23.93 12.21
CA GLU A 377 -20.22 24.75 11.03
C GLU A 377 -19.50 26.11 11.16
N ARG A 378 -19.01 26.65 10.05
CA ARG A 378 -18.27 27.92 9.99
C ARG A 378 -19.05 28.93 9.17
N ASP A 379 -19.04 30.17 9.62
CA ASP A 379 -19.55 31.31 8.85
C ASP A 379 -18.71 31.48 7.57
N PRO A 380 -19.33 31.45 6.38
CA PRO A 380 -18.62 31.67 5.14
C PRO A 380 -18.02 33.05 4.98
N GLY A 381 -18.48 34.07 5.71
CA GLY A 381 -17.91 35.41 5.71
C GLY A 381 -16.64 35.53 6.57
N ALA A 382 -16.48 34.68 7.59
CA ALA A 382 -15.35 34.72 8.50
C ALA A 382 -14.04 34.23 7.84
N PRO A 383 -12.87 34.74 8.28
CA PRO A 383 -11.58 34.24 7.81
C PRO A 383 -11.35 32.80 8.24
N LEU A 384 -10.76 31.99 7.35
CA LEU A 384 -10.41 30.60 7.58
C LEU A 384 -8.89 30.45 7.82
N PRO A 385 -8.47 29.48 8.66
CA PRO A 385 -7.05 29.25 8.94
C PRO A 385 -6.18 28.95 7.70
N TRP A 386 -6.79 28.51 6.60
CA TRP A 386 -6.12 28.15 5.35
C TRP A 386 -6.32 29.19 4.23
N ASP A 387 -6.92 30.36 4.50
CA ASP A 387 -7.05 31.46 3.51
C ASP A 387 -5.71 32.02 3.05
N MET A 388 -4.65 31.74 3.79
CA MET A 388 -3.26 32.02 3.41
C MET A 388 -2.76 31.15 2.24
N VAL A 389 -3.46 30.06 1.91
CA VAL A 389 -3.12 29.16 0.80
C VAL A 389 -4.08 29.41 -0.36
N ASP A 390 -3.56 29.94 -1.44
CA ASP A 390 -4.28 30.00 -2.71
C ASP A 390 -4.12 28.66 -3.45
N ALA A 391 -5.18 27.86 -3.38
CA ALA A 391 -5.31 26.57 -4.05
C ALA A 391 -5.74 26.71 -5.52
N GLY A 392 -5.75 27.92 -6.10
CA GLY A 392 -6.15 28.20 -7.47
C GLY A 392 -7.61 27.85 -7.77
N ILE A 393 -8.50 27.99 -6.78
CA ILE A 393 -9.95 27.83 -6.94
C ILE A 393 -10.63 29.03 -6.29
N ASP A 394 -11.53 29.66 -7.02
CA ASP A 394 -12.18 30.88 -6.56
C ASP A 394 -13.13 30.59 -5.40
N ARG A 395 -13.08 31.44 -4.36
CA ARG A 395 -13.97 31.33 -3.21
C ARG A 395 -15.44 31.45 -3.63
N ASP A 396 -15.74 32.35 -4.54
CA ASP A 396 -17.11 32.58 -5.04
C ASP A 396 -17.65 31.36 -5.77
N PHE A 397 -16.78 30.64 -6.50
CA PHE A 397 -17.14 29.36 -7.10
C PHE A 397 -17.49 28.32 -6.02
N LEU A 398 -16.67 28.19 -4.97
CA LEU A 398 -16.96 27.26 -3.86
C LEU A 398 -18.28 27.59 -3.14
N LEU A 399 -18.59 28.87 -2.96
CA LEU A 399 -19.86 29.33 -2.41
C LEU A 399 -21.02 29.00 -3.34
N SER A 400 -20.88 29.23 -4.64
CA SER A 400 -21.91 28.88 -5.63
C SER A 400 -22.23 27.38 -5.63
N GLU A 401 -21.21 26.53 -5.50
CA GLU A 401 -21.40 25.08 -5.41
C GLU A 401 -22.07 24.66 -4.09
N ARG A 402 -21.84 25.39 -3.00
CA ARG A 402 -22.54 25.19 -1.73
C ARG A 402 -24.03 25.53 -1.86
N GLU A 403 -24.37 26.60 -2.56
CA GLU A 403 -25.77 26.97 -2.81
C GLU A 403 -26.47 25.97 -3.74
N LYS A 404 -25.81 25.54 -4.82
CA LYS A 404 -26.33 24.46 -5.68
C LYS A 404 -26.59 23.17 -4.91
N MET A 405 -25.72 22.83 -3.96
CA MET A 405 -25.95 21.70 -3.07
C MET A 405 -27.27 21.84 -2.30
N ARG A 406 -27.53 23.03 -1.72
CA ARG A 406 -28.78 23.32 -0.99
C ARG A 406 -30.00 23.27 -1.90
N ALA A 407 -29.85 23.68 -3.16
CA ALA A 407 -30.89 23.60 -4.18
C ALA A 407 -31.07 22.20 -4.80
N GLY A 408 -30.16 21.24 -4.54
CA GLY A 408 -30.17 19.92 -5.17
C GLY A 408 -29.71 19.89 -6.62
N GLU A 409 -29.01 20.93 -7.07
CA GLU A 409 -28.51 21.10 -8.43
C GLU A 409 -27.13 20.44 -8.63
N THR A 410 -26.88 19.92 -9.83
CA THR A 410 -25.59 19.37 -10.23
C THR A 410 -24.81 20.38 -11.08
N THR A 411 -23.50 20.20 -11.14
CA THR A 411 -22.61 20.99 -11.99
C THR A 411 -21.97 20.06 -13.01
N PRO A 412 -22.15 20.33 -14.31
CA PRO A 412 -21.67 19.46 -15.38
C PRO A 412 -20.14 19.41 -15.43
N ASP A 413 -19.63 18.35 -16.05
CA ASP A 413 -18.20 18.16 -16.27
C ASP A 413 -17.67 19.13 -17.34
N CYS A 414 -16.63 19.90 -17.00
CA CYS A 414 -15.96 20.83 -17.93
C CYS A 414 -15.07 20.16 -19.00
N ARG A 415 -15.04 18.82 -19.06
CA ARG A 415 -14.48 18.09 -20.20
C ARG A 415 -15.42 18.01 -21.39
N ALA A 416 -16.71 18.26 -21.19
CA ALA A 416 -17.68 18.33 -22.28
C ALA A 416 -17.47 19.62 -23.10
N ASP A 417 -17.59 19.51 -24.42
CA ASP A 417 -17.33 20.61 -25.35
C ASP A 417 -18.17 21.85 -25.03
N GLY A 418 -17.51 23.01 -24.93
CA GLY A 418 -18.16 24.30 -24.66
C GLY A 418 -18.62 24.52 -23.21
N ILE A 419 -18.35 23.59 -22.29
CA ILE A 419 -18.75 23.71 -20.88
C ILE A 419 -17.57 24.19 -20.02
N CYS A 420 -17.69 25.38 -19.43
CA CYS A 420 -16.76 25.88 -18.41
C CYS A 420 -17.54 26.35 -17.19
N ALA A 421 -17.17 25.85 -16.00
CA ALA A 421 -17.77 26.27 -14.74
C ALA A 421 -17.09 27.50 -14.10
N SER A 422 -16.10 28.09 -14.79
CA SER A 422 -15.36 29.29 -14.34
C SER A 422 -14.85 29.19 -12.90
N CYS A 423 -14.22 28.07 -12.55
CA CYS A 423 -13.81 27.77 -11.17
C CYS A 423 -12.48 28.40 -10.72
N GLY A 424 -11.79 29.15 -11.58
CA GLY A 424 -10.47 29.74 -11.30
C GLY A 424 -9.26 28.80 -11.53
N ALA A 425 -9.49 27.50 -11.76
CA ALA A 425 -8.41 26.50 -11.86
C ALA A 425 -7.43 26.65 -13.02
N CYS A 426 -7.82 27.36 -14.08
CA CYS A 426 -7.10 27.44 -15.35
C CYS A 426 -6.71 28.90 -15.64
N PRO A 427 -5.66 29.45 -15.01
CA PRO A 427 -5.13 30.76 -15.37
C PRO A 427 -4.52 30.74 -16.78
N PRO A 428 -4.23 31.91 -17.40
CA PRO A 428 -3.61 31.98 -18.72
C PRO A 428 -2.36 31.10 -18.84
N GLY A 429 -2.31 30.25 -19.87
CA GLY A 429 -1.22 29.29 -20.10
C GLY A 429 -1.36 27.94 -19.41
N ILE A 430 -2.40 27.73 -18.60
CA ILE A 430 -2.70 26.47 -17.92
C ILE A 430 -4.12 26.02 -18.27
N ALA A 431 -4.28 24.82 -18.82
CA ALA A 431 -5.57 24.26 -19.22
C ALA A 431 -5.63 22.76 -18.95
N ASN A 432 -6.82 22.17 -19.16
CA ASN A 432 -6.93 20.72 -19.19
C ASN A 432 -6.12 20.18 -20.37
N ILE A 433 -5.32 19.14 -20.14
CA ILE A 433 -4.63 18.37 -21.18
C ILE A 433 -5.28 16.99 -21.19
N THR A 434 -5.97 16.67 -22.28
CA THR A 434 -6.70 15.42 -22.47
C THR A 434 -6.42 14.87 -23.87
N TYR A 435 -6.40 13.54 -24.01
CA TYR A 435 -6.18 12.88 -25.29
C TYR A 435 -7.47 12.27 -25.81
N SER A 436 -7.78 12.48 -27.08
CA SER A 436 -8.94 11.86 -27.73
C SER A 436 -8.63 10.43 -28.19
N PRO A 437 -9.64 9.54 -28.33
CA PRO A 437 -9.46 8.19 -28.86
C PRO A 437 -9.08 8.20 -30.36
N GLY A 438 -7.82 8.51 -30.66
CA GLY A 438 -7.22 8.41 -31.99
C GLY A 438 -6.30 7.18 -32.14
N PRO A 439 -5.85 6.85 -33.35
CA PRO A 439 -4.84 5.80 -33.54
C PRO A 439 -3.53 6.20 -32.85
N ILE A 440 -3.12 5.43 -31.85
CA ILE A 440 -1.82 5.57 -31.17
C ILE A 440 -0.67 5.07 -32.08
N ARG A 441 -0.99 4.26 -33.11
CA ARG A 441 -0.04 3.71 -34.08
C ARG A 441 0.27 4.69 -35.21
N GLU A 442 1.31 5.48 -35.00
CA GLU A 442 2.27 5.80 -36.06
C GLU A 442 3.63 5.63 -35.42
N TYR A 443 4.24 4.44 -35.53
CA TYR A 443 5.68 4.20 -35.61
C TYR A 443 5.94 2.69 -35.80
N GLY A 444 6.55 2.39 -36.95
CA GLY A 444 7.81 1.65 -37.07
C GLY A 444 7.90 0.24 -36.51
N GLU A 445 7.78 -0.71 -37.43
CA GLU A 445 8.37 -2.06 -37.41
C GLU A 445 7.96 -2.97 -36.26
N ASN A 446 7.29 -4.07 -36.66
CA ASN A 446 7.18 -5.29 -35.90
C ASN A 446 8.53 -5.61 -35.26
N VAL A 447 8.69 -5.33 -33.96
CA VAL A 447 9.67 -6.06 -33.18
C VAL A 447 9.10 -7.48 -33.17
N ASP A 448 9.66 -8.30 -34.04
CA ASP A 448 9.38 -9.72 -34.22
C ASP A 448 9.78 -10.46 -32.94
N ARG A 449 9.05 -10.20 -31.85
CA ARG A 449 9.06 -11.02 -30.66
C ARG A 449 8.08 -12.12 -30.95
N GLN A 450 8.59 -13.22 -31.52
CA GLN A 450 7.95 -14.51 -31.38
C GLN A 450 7.65 -14.70 -29.88
N ALA A 451 6.38 -14.50 -29.52
CA ALA A 451 5.89 -14.93 -28.24
C ALA A 451 6.20 -16.43 -28.14
N PRO A 452 6.88 -16.92 -27.09
CA PRO A 452 6.94 -18.34 -26.86
C PRO A 452 5.48 -18.81 -26.75
N GLY A 453 5.04 -19.58 -27.74
CA GLY A 453 3.65 -20.04 -27.85
C GLY A 453 3.22 -20.64 -26.53
N ALA A 454 2.35 -19.92 -25.82
CA ALA A 454 1.79 -20.40 -24.57
C ALA A 454 0.68 -21.40 -24.92
N ASP A 455 1.04 -22.67 -25.05
CA ASP A 455 0.09 -23.75 -24.86
C ASP A 455 -0.12 -23.94 -23.35
N PRO A 456 -1.31 -23.66 -22.79
CA PRO A 456 -1.61 -23.90 -21.38
C PRO A 456 -1.68 -25.38 -21.01
N ARG A 457 -1.57 -26.30 -21.99
CA ARG A 457 -1.88 -27.73 -21.84
C ARG A 457 -0.66 -28.67 -21.90
N SER A 458 0.56 -28.17 -22.09
CA SER A 458 1.76 -29.04 -22.24
C SER A 458 2.40 -29.49 -20.92
N ASP A 459 1.89 -29.05 -19.76
CA ASP A 459 2.56 -29.19 -18.46
C ASP A 459 2.30 -30.54 -17.74
N ARG A 460 2.17 -31.65 -18.48
CA ARG A 460 2.03 -33.00 -17.88
C ARG A 460 3.29 -33.82 -18.11
N GLY A 461 4.15 -33.88 -17.07
CA GLY A 461 5.00 -35.04 -16.85
C GLY A 461 6.27 -34.81 -16.04
N VAL A 462 6.98 -33.70 -16.26
CA VAL A 462 8.33 -33.51 -15.70
C VAL A 462 8.45 -32.15 -15.02
N ARG A 463 8.74 -32.14 -13.71
CA ARG A 463 9.06 -30.91 -12.98
C ARG A 463 10.54 -30.58 -13.18
N HIS A 464 10.85 -29.39 -13.67
CA HIS A 464 12.22 -28.89 -13.72
C HIS A 464 12.50 -28.07 -12.47
N VAL A 465 13.11 -28.70 -11.46
CA VAL A 465 13.36 -28.06 -10.16
C VAL A 465 14.84 -27.78 -9.99
N VAL A 466 15.16 -26.56 -9.55
CA VAL A 466 16.52 -26.19 -9.11
C VAL A 466 16.46 -25.78 -7.66
N ARG A 467 17.37 -26.36 -6.86
CA ARG A 467 17.60 -26.01 -5.46
C ARG A 467 18.76 -25.02 -5.40
N MET A 468 18.54 -23.91 -4.70
CA MET A 468 19.51 -22.85 -4.47
C MET A 468 19.71 -22.69 -2.98
N ARG A 469 20.97 -22.75 -2.53
CA ARG A 469 21.37 -22.27 -1.21
C ARG A 469 21.54 -20.76 -1.28
N TYR A 470 21.15 -20.04 -0.24
CA TYR A 470 21.38 -18.60 -0.14
C TYR A 470 21.71 -18.18 1.30
N ALA A 471 22.41 -17.06 1.43
CA ALA A 471 22.60 -16.38 2.70
C ALA A 471 21.65 -15.17 2.82
N LYS A 472 21.26 -14.86 4.06
CA LYS A 472 20.41 -13.75 4.48
C LYS A 472 21.10 -13.02 5.62
N GLU A 473 21.71 -11.88 5.31
CA GLU A 473 22.59 -11.12 6.20
C GLU A 473 22.30 -9.61 6.15
N GLY A 474 22.79 -8.88 7.14
CA GLY A 474 22.66 -7.43 7.22
C GLY A 474 21.20 -6.98 7.21
N PRO A 475 20.82 -6.00 6.38
CA PRO A 475 19.44 -5.51 6.32
C PRO A 475 18.41 -6.59 5.95
N ALA A 476 18.79 -7.63 5.21
CA ALA A 476 17.87 -8.68 4.80
C ALA A 476 17.34 -9.49 6.01
N ARG A 477 18.01 -9.45 7.17
CA ARG A 477 17.54 -10.15 8.38
C ARG A 477 16.13 -9.73 8.82
N TYR A 478 15.71 -8.52 8.47
CA TYR A 478 14.39 -7.97 8.77
C TYR A 478 13.27 -8.45 7.83
N LEU A 479 13.61 -9.18 6.77
CA LEU A 479 12.62 -9.81 5.90
C LEU A 479 12.01 -11.05 6.58
N SER A 480 10.69 -11.05 6.71
CA SER A 480 9.85 -12.18 7.07
C SER A 480 9.81 -13.25 5.97
N GLY A 481 9.34 -14.45 6.30
CA GLY A 481 9.21 -15.54 5.31
C GLY A 481 8.33 -15.18 4.10
N LEU A 482 7.25 -14.39 4.32
CA LEU A 482 6.38 -13.95 3.23
C LEU A 482 7.07 -12.94 2.29
N GLU A 483 7.94 -12.10 2.84
CA GLU A 483 8.74 -11.15 2.05
C GLU A 483 9.83 -11.88 1.26
N ILE A 484 10.48 -12.87 1.86
CA ILE A 484 11.44 -13.75 1.17
C ILE A 484 10.78 -14.46 -0.01
N LEU A 485 9.60 -15.07 0.18
CA LEU A 485 8.83 -15.68 -0.90
C LEU A 485 8.58 -14.70 -2.06
N SER A 486 8.11 -13.49 -1.73
CA SER A 486 7.81 -12.45 -2.72
C SER A 486 9.09 -11.96 -3.42
N LEU A 487 10.18 -11.81 -2.68
CA LEU A 487 11.48 -11.39 -3.19
C LEU A 487 12.05 -12.37 -4.22
N TRP A 488 12.04 -13.66 -3.93
CA TRP A 488 12.53 -14.69 -4.85
C TRP A 488 11.71 -14.74 -6.14
N GLY A 489 10.37 -14.65 -6.02
CA GLY A 489 9.50 -14.57 -7.19
C GLY A 489 9.77 -13.34 -8.06
N ARG A 490 10.09 -12.18 -7.46
CA ARG A 490 10.50 -10.97 -8.21
C ARG A 490 11.89 -11.11 -8.82
N SER A 491 12.86 -11.62 -8.07
CA SER A 491 14.25 -11.74 -8.51
C SER A 491 14.41 -12.71 -9.69
N LEU A 492 13.72 -13.85 -9.65
CA LEU A 492 13.72 -14.82 -10.75
C LEU A 492 13.10 -14.24 -12.03
N ARG A 493 12.04 -13.44 -11.90
CA ARG A 493 11.43 -12.74 -13.04
C ARG A 493 12.34 -11.67 -13.62
N ARG A 494 12.98 -10.86 -12.78
CA ARG A 494 13.96 -9.85 -13.23
C ARG A 494 15.12 -10.47 -13.99
N ALA A 495 15.54 -11.67 -13.60
CA ALA A 495 16.56 -12.44 -14.31
C ALA A 495 16.04 -13.13 -15.59
N GLY A 496 14.75 -13.02 -15.91
CA GLY A 496 14.12 -13.57 -17.10
C GLY A 496 13.92 -15.09 -17.06
N PHE A 497 13.84 -15.71 -15.88
CA PHE A 497 13.68 -17.17 -15.79
C PHE A 497 12.22 -17.61 -15.99
N PRO A 498 11.98 -18.75 -16.67
CA PRO A 498 10.63 -19.24 -16.98
C PRO A 498 9.99 -19.99 -15.80
N VAL A 499 9.81 -19.32 -14.67
CA VAL A 499 9.23 -19.90 -13.44
C VAL A 499 7.85 -20.52 -13.72
N ALA A 500 7.58 -21.70 -13.17
CA ALA A 500 6.29 -22.38 -13.21
C ALA A 500 5.34 -21.78 -12.16
N TYR A 501 4.04 -21.81 -12.42
CA TYR A 501 3.04 -21.19 -11.53
C TYR A 501 1.96 -22.20 -11.11
N SER A 502 1.31 -21.93 -9.98
CA SER A 502 0.11 -22.66 -9.55
C SER A 502 -1.07 -22.39 -10.50
N GLN A 503 -2.06 -23.28 -10.45
CA GLN A 503 -3.33 -23.12 -11.15
C GLN A 503 -4.37 -22.53 -10.19
N GLY A 504 -5.28 -21.68 -10.68
CA GLY A 504 -6.36 -21.11 -9.87
C GLY A 504 -6.66 -19.64 -10.15
N TYR A 505 -7.40 -19.00 -9.23
CA TYR A 505 -7.90 -17.62 -9.40
C TYR A 505 -6.79 -16.55 -9.46
N ASN A 506 -5.71 -16.76 -8.71
CA ASN A 506 -4.50 -15.94 -8.73
C ASN A 506 -3.27 -16.88 -8.75
N PRO A 507 -2.70 -17.17 -9.94
CA PRO A 507 -1.49 -18.00 -10.06
C PRO A 507 -0.33 -17.41 -9.27
N ALA A 508 0.38 -18.26 -8.51
CA ALA A 508 1.57 -17.89 -7.73
C ALA A 508 2.78 -18.68 -8.23
N PRO A 509 4.01 -18.12 -8.16
CA PRO A 509 5.21 -18.85 -8.55
C PRO A 509 5.38 -20.10 -7.67
N ARG A 510 5.74 -21.24 -8.28
CA ARG A 510 6.00 -22.49 -7.58
C ARG A 510 7.37 -22.46 -6.94
N LEU A 511 7.39 -21.98 -5.70
CA LEU A 511 8.58 -21.91 -4.86
C LEU A 511 8.36 -22.75 -3.59
N SER A 512 9.38 -23.48 -3.16
CA SER A 512 9.42 -24.17 -1.87
C SER A 512 10.64 -23.69 -1.08
N PHE A 513 10.51 -23.53 0.23
CA PHE A 513 11.57 -23.00 1.09
C PHE A 513 11.90 -23.97 2.21
N SER A 514 13.13 -23.91 2.72
CA SER A 514 13.46 -24.42 4.04
C SER A 514 12.62 -23.74 5.13
N HIS A 515 12.59 -24.34 6.32
CA HIS A 515 11.87 -23.80 7.47
C HIS A 515 12.20 -22.32 7.72
N ALA A 516 11.15 -21.51 7.88
CA ALA A 516 11.28 -20.07 8.00
C ALA A 516 12.00 -19.67 9.29
N LEU A 517 12.93 -18.72 9.18
CA LEU A 517 13.61 -18.12 10.32
C LEU A 517 12.75 -17.04 11.00
N PRO A 518 12.88 -16.85 12.32
CA PRO A 518 12.36 -15.67 12.98
C PRO A 518 12.93 -14.38 12.38
N VAL A 519 12.10 -13.34 12.29
CA VAL A 519 12.54 -11.99 11.86
C VAL A 519 13.67 -11.50 12.77
N GLY A 520 14.69 -10.89 12.19
CA GLY A 520 15.89 -10.44 12.88
C GLY A 520 17.05 -11.45 12.86
N THR A 521 16.81 -12.69 12.41
CA THR A 521 17.83 -13.75 12.32
C THR A 521 18.60 -13.68 11.01
N GLU A 522 19.92 -13.76 11.09
CA GLU A 522 20.81 -13.94 9.93
C GLU A 522 21.02 -15.43 9.63
N SER A 523 21.35 -15.77 8.39
CA SER A 523 21.65 -17.14 7.98
C SER A 523 22.65 -17.20 6.85
N LEU A 524 23.55 -18.18 6.89
CA LEU A 524 24.47 -18.51 5.81
C LEU A 524 23.97 -19.68 4.93
N ALA A 525 22.89 -20.35 5.35
CA ALA A 525 22.42 -21.59 4.76
C ALA A 525 20.90 -21.70 4.82
N GLU A 526 20.22 -20.94 3.97
CA GLU A 526 18.83 -21.13 3.62
C GLU A 526 18.70 -21.80 2.26
N TYR A 527 17.57 -22.45 2.01
CA TYR A 527 17.33 -23.15 0.75
C TYR A 527 16.00 -22.73 0.14
N VAL A 528 16.01 -22.61 -1.18
CA VAL A 528 14.82 -22.40 -2.00
C VAL A 528 14.86 -23.34 -3.19
N GLU A 529 13.73 -23.97 -3.48
CA GLU A 529 13.51 -24.74 -4.70
C GLU A 529 12.57 -23.96 -5.60
N ALA A 530 13.01 -23.70 -6.82
CA ALA A 530 12.20 -23.08 -7.86
C ALA A 530 11.86 -24.10 -8.94
N GLU A 531 10.58 -24.21 -9.29
CA GLU A 531 10.11 -25.02 -10.41
C GLU A 531 10.02 -24.13 -11.67
N PHE A 532 10.50 -24.66 -12.80
CA PHE A 532 10.53 -23.98 -14.10
C PHE A 532 9.73 -24.76 -15.15
N ARG A 533 9.24 -24.03 -16.15
CA ARG A 533 8.51 -24.61 -17.31
C ARG A 533 9.42 -25.42 -18.24
N PHE A 534 10.69 -25.04 -18.32
CA PHE A 534 11.71 -25.69 -19.13
C PHE A 534 12.96 -25.95 -18.30
N PRO A 535 13.85 -26.86 -18.71
CA PRO A 535 15.14 -27.04 -18.07
C PRO A 535 15.93 -25.73 -18.00
N VAL A 536 16.42 -25.38 -16.81
CA VAL A 536 17.31 -24.22 -16.60
C VAL A 536 18.64 -24.73 -16.05
N PRO A 537 19.76 -24.55 -16.77
CA PRO A 537 21.08 -24.96 -16.28
C PRO A 537 21.48 -24.17 -15.01
N PRO A 538 22.04 -24.84 -13.97
CA PRO A 538 22.54 -24.16 -12.77
C PRO A 538 23.48 -22.99 -13.06
N ALA A 539 24.40 -23.15 -14.02
CA ALA A 539 25.34 -22.11 -14.43
C ALA A 539 24.65 -20.83 -14.97
N GLU A 540 23.45 -20.96 -15.56
CA GLU A 540 22.70 -19.78 -16.01
C GLU A 540 22.15 -19.00 -14.81
N ILE A 541 21.66 -19.70 -13.78
CA ILE A 541 21.19 -19.11 -12.52
C ILE A 541 22.34 -18.41 -11.80
N GLU A 542 23.49 -19.08 -11.68
CA GLU A 542 24.70 -18.51 -11.07
C GLU A 542 25.17 -17.23 -11.76
N ARG A 543 24.96 -17.11 -13.07
CA ARG A 543 25.34 -15.92 -13.84
C ARG A 543 24.30 -14.79 -13.79
N LYS A 544 23.01 -15.09 -14.00
CA LYS A 544 21.97 -14.06 -14.23
C LYS A 544 21.24 -13.62 -12.97
N LEU A 545 21.17 -14.48 -11.94
CA LEU A 545 20.40 -14.18 -10.74
C LEU A 545 21.09 -13.20 -9.77
N PRO A 546 22.41 -13.31 -9.47
CA PRO A 546 23.04 -12.46 -8.46
C PRO A 546 22.86 -10.95 -8.66
N PRO A 547 22.94 -10.38 -9.88
CA PRO A 547 22.69 -8.95 -10.11
C PRO A 547 21.25 -8.51 -9.77
N CYS A 548 20.32 -9.45 -9.68
CA CYS A 548 18.92 -9.18 -9.36
C CYS A 548 18.60 -9.28 -7.86
N LEU A 549 19.53 -9.80 -7.04
CA LEU A 549 19.32 -9.97 -5.60
C LEU A 549 19.59 -8.65 -4.84
N PRO A 550 18.79 -8.32 -3.82
CA PRO A 550 19.00 -7.11 -3.02
C PRO A 550 20.18 -7.30 -2.07
N ARG A 551 20.70 -6.18 -1.55
CA ARG A 551 21.73 -6.19 -0.51
C ARG A 551 21.32 -7.06 0.68
N GLY A 552 22.22 -7.95 1.09
CA GLY A 552 21.99 -8.88 2.20
C GLY A 552 21.43 -10.24 1.79
N ILE A 553 21.11 -10.46 0.51
CA ILE A 553 20.84 -11.80 -0.02
C ILE A 553 21.96 -12.17 -0.99
N SER A 554 22.65 -13.28 -0.74
CA SER A 554 23.68 -13.80 -1.65
C SER A 554 23.36 -15.23 -2.06
N LEU A 555 23.56 -15.50 -3.34
CA LEU A 555 23.40 -16.84 -3.91
C LEU A 555 24.61 -17.69 -3.51
N GLY A 556 24.34 -18.88 -3.00
CA GLY A 556 25.32 -19.92 -2.74
C GLY A 556 25.26 -20.99 -3.83
N GLU A 557 25.32 -22.23 -3.39
CA GLU A 557 25.30 -23.39 -4.29
C GLU A 557 23.98 -23.55 -5.04
N VAL A 558 24.06 -23.90 -6.32
CA VAL A 558 22.91 -24.17 -7.19
C VAL A 558 22.98 -25.60 -7.73
N ARG A 559 21.93 -26.39 -7.54
CA ARG A 559 21.86 -27.78 -8.02
C ARG A 559 20.52 -28.10 -8.67
N GLN A 560 20.56 -28.85 -9.76
CA GLN A 560 19.36 -29.45 -10.33
C GLN A 560 18.85 -30.55 -9.40
N VAL A 561 17.54 -30.59 -9.16
CA VAL A 561 16.91 -31.62 -8.33
C VAL A 561 16.41 -32.75 -9.24
N PRO A 562 16.83 -34.00 -9.01
CA PRO A 562 16.35 -35.14 -9.78
C PRO A 562 14.83 -35.32 -9.67
N PRO A 563 14.15 -35.77 -10.74
CA PRO A 563 12.74 -36.15 -10.65
C PRO A 563 12.48 -37.18 -9.55
N GLY A 564 11.41 -37.00 -8.79
CA GLY A 564 11.01 -37.91 -7.70
C GLY A 564 11.71 -37.66 -6.35
N ALA A 565 12.68 -36.74 -6.27
CA ALA A 565 13.25 -36.32 -4.99
C ALA A 565 12.20 -35.65 -4.09
N LEU A 566 12.34 -35.82 -2.78
CA LEU A 566 11.53 -35.13 -1.78
C LEU A 566 11.76 -33.61 -1.85
N ARG A 567 10.74 -32.82 -1.48
CA ARG A 567 10.87 -31.36 -1.43
C ARG A 567 11.72 -30.96 -0.24
N ILE A 568 12.38 -29.81 -0.34
CA ILE A 568 13.19 -29.29 0.78
C ILE A 568 12.39 -29.10 2.08
N SER A 569 11.08 -28.79 1.96
CA SER A 569 10.15 -28.65 3.08
C SER A 569 9.87 -29.95 3.84
N ASP A 570 10.12 -31.10 3.20
CA ASP A 570 9.76 -32.41 3.72
C ASP A 570 10.94 -33.05 4.49
N PHE A 571 12.12 -32.43 4.46
CA PHE A 571 13.29 -32.87 5.21
C PHE A 571 13.33 -32.26 6.61
N ASP A 572 13.69 -33.07 7.60
CA ASP A 572 14.17 -32.58 8.88
C ASP A 572 15.61 -32.04 8.69
N LEU A 573 15.81 -30.75 8.97
CA LEU A 573 17.09 -30.04 8.78
C LEU A 573 17.81 -29.84 10.11
N SER A 574 19.04 -30.35 10.22
CA SER A 574 19.91 -30.12 11.36
C SER A 574 20.62 -28.76 11.21
N CYS A 575 20.12 -27.75 11.92
CA CYS A 575 20.59 -26.37 11.78
C CYS A 575 21.51 -25.98 12.92
N CYS A 576 22.72 -25.52 12.61
CA CYS A 576 23.65 -24.96 13.60
C CYS A 576 23.47 -23.45 13.71
N TYR A 577 23.28 -22.94 14.92
CA TYR A 577 23.09 -21.52 15.22
C TYR A 577 24.20 -21.02 16.15
N ALA A 578 24.72 -19.83 15.85
CA ALA A 578 25.46 -19.01 16.79
C ALA A 578 24.53 -17.99 17.46
N ILE A 579 24.63 -17.87 18.78
CA ILE A 579 23.95 -16.87 19.60
C ILE A 579 25.02 -15.92 20.14
N LEU A 580 24.93 -14.66 19.72
CA LEU A 580 25.93 -13.64 19.98
C LEU A 580 25.35 -12.50 20.81
N PRO A 581 26.07 -11.98 21.82
CA PRO A 581 25.70 -10.74 22.49
C PRO A 581 25.65 -9.57 21.49
N VAL A 582 24.65 -8.70 21.62
CA VAL A 582 24.50 -7.50 20.80
C VAL A 582 25.21 -6.33 21.51
N PRO A 583 26.19 -5.65 20.87
CA PRO A 583 26.86 -4.51 21.49
C PRO A 583 25.88 -3.42 21.96
N PRO A 584 26.11 -2.81 23.15
CA PRO A 584 27.24 -2.98 24.06
C PRO A 584 27.09 -4.15 25.04
N HIS A 585 26.02 -4.95 24.94
CA HIS A 585 25.82 -6.08 25.84
C HIS A 585 26.91 -7.13 25.67
N ARG A 586 27.31 -7.72 26.79
CA ARG A 586 28.23 -8.86 26.84
C ARG A 586 27.48 -10.11 27.28
N ARG A 587 28.10 -11.26 27.03
CA ARG A 587 27.62 -12.51 27.61
C ARG A 587 27.69 -12.40 29.14
N PRO A 588 26.64 -12.81 29.88
CA PRO A 588 26.68 -12.89 31.33
C PRO A 588 27.90 -13.69 31.82
N GLU A 589 28.52 -13.24 32.92
CA GLU A 589 29.75 -13.84 33.46
C GLU A 589 29.51 -15.28 33.94
N GLU A 590 28.28 -15.61 34.29
CA GLU A 590 27.84 -16.94 34.73
C GLU A 590 27.83 -17.97 33.59
N ILE A 591 27.85 -17.52 32.32
CA ILE A 591 27.91 -18.40 31.15
C ILE A 591 29.39 -18.57 30.75
N THR A 592 30.02 -19.63 31.27
CA THR A 592 31.39 -20.05 30.98
C THR A 592 31.40 -21.39 30.23
N PRO A 593 32.52 -21.81 29.62
CA PRO A 593 32.68 -23.15 29.06
C PRO A 593 32.27 -24.27 30.02
N GLU A 594 32.62 -24.14 31.29
CA GLU A 594 32.36 -25.14 32.32
C GLU A 594 30.87 -25.20 32.67
N THR A 595 30.18 -24.06 32.78
CA THR A 595 28.75 -24.02 33.10
C THR A 595 27.89 -24.50 31.93
N VAL A 596 28.25 -24.16 30.69
CA VAL A 596 27.58 -24.65 29.47
C VAL A 596 27.76 -26.17 29.33
N GLU A 597 28.97 -26.68 29.54
CA GLU A 597 29.26 -28.11 29.50
C GLU A 597 28.49 -28.87 30.60
N ALA A 598 28.41 -28.33 31.82
CA ALA A 598 27.61 -28.90 32.89
C ALA A 598 26.10 -28.94 32.54
N ALA A 599 25.55 -27.84 32.02
CA ALA A 599 24.17 -27.77 31.55
C ALA A 599 23.89 -28.77 30.42
N TRP A 600 24.82 -28.90 29.47
CA TRP A 600 24.71 -29.85 28.36
C TRP A 600 24.76 -31.31 28.84
N ARG A 601 25.61 -31.65 29.80
CA ARG A 601 25.61 -33.00 30.41
C ARG A 601 24.28 -33.31 31.09
N THR A 602 23.73 -32.36 31.85
CA THR A 602 22.41 -32.50 32.48
C THR A 602 21.32 -32.72 31.43
N PHE A 603 21.30 -31.92 30.38
CA PHE A 603 20.38 -32.09 29.25
C PHE A 603 20.53 -33.45 28.57
N ARG A 604 21.76 -33.92 28.34
CA ARG A 604 22.04 -35.23 27.73
C ARG A 604 21.60 -36.40 28.62
N ALA A 605 21.70 -36.27 29.93
CA ALA A 605 21.29 -37.30 30.88
C ALA A 605 19.75 -37.38 31.08
N SER A 606 19.00 -36.33 30.76
CA SER A 606 17.53 -36.33 30.93
C SER A 606 16.83 -37.23 29.91
N ARG A 607 15.69 -37.83 30.32
CA ARG A 607 14.81 -38.62 29.42
C ARG A 607 13.94 -37.75 28.52
N GLY A 608 13.61 -36.55 28.97
CA GLY A 608 12.90 -35.50 28.26
C GLY A 608 13.31 -34.15 28.83
N PHE A 609 13.08 -33.07 28.08
CA PHE A 609 13.39 -31.72 28.50
C PHE A 609 12.28 -30.77 28.03
N PRO A 610 11.16 -30.68 28.77
CA PRO A 610 10.02 -29.88 28.39
C PRO A 610 10.33 -28.38 28.50
N MET A 611 9.95 -27.63 27.48
CA MET A 611 10.02 -26.17 27.43
C MET A 611 8.63 -25.62 27.14
N VAL A 612 8.17 -24.70 27.99
CA VAL A 612 6.91 -23.98 27.77
C VAL A 612 7.13 -22.88 26.73
N VAL A 613 6.31 -22.89 25.70
CA VAL A 613 6.25 -21.86 24.67
C VAL A 613 4.94 -21.10 24.81
N GLU A 614 5.04 -19.79 25.04
CA GLU A 614 3.91 -18.88 25.00
C GLU A 614 3.84 -18.19 23.64
N LYS A 615 2.70 -18.30 22.96
CA LYS A 615 2.43 -17.64 21.69
C LYS A 615 1.02 -17.09 21.68
N GLU A 616 0.87 -15.77 21.51
CA GLU A 616 -0.43 -15.11 21.32
C GLU A 616 -1.49 -15.50 22.38
N GLY A 617 -1.08 -15.64 23.65
CA GLY A 617 -1.96 -16.02 24.76
C GLY A 617 -2.22 -17.53 24.90
N SER A 618 -1.69 -18.37 24.01
CA SER A 618 -1.69 -19.83 24.14
C SER A 618 -0.40 -20.34 24.78
N ARG A 619 -0.51 -21.31 25.68
CA ARG A 619 0.62 -22.07 26.25
C ARG A 619 0.66 -23.46 25.61
N SER A 620 1.82 -23.81 25.07
CA SER A 620 2.12 -25.15 24.58
C SER A 620 3.43 -25.64 25.16
N GLU A 621 3.58 -26.95 25.34
CA GLU A 621 4.83 -27.57 25.81
C GLU A 621 5.50 -28.28 24.64
N ILE A 622 6.82 -28.11 24.52
CA ILE A 622 7.64 -28.77 23.50
C ILE A 622 8.79 -29.47 24.21
N ASP A 623 8.98 -30.76 23.94
CA ASP A 623 10.18 -31.47 24.41
C ASP A 623 11.38 -31.12 23.51
N LEU A 624 12.41 -30.52 24.10
CA LEU A 624 13.65 -30.16 23.40
C LEU A 624 14.56 -31.36 23.15
N LYS A 625 14.39 -32.45 23.90
CA LYS A 625 15.28 -33.63 23.85
C LYS A 625 15.46 -34.22 22.45
N PRO A 626 14.40 -34.44 21.64
CA PRO A 626 14.55 -34.94 20.27
C PRO A 626 15.02 -33.87 19.27
N LEU A 627 15.05 -32.59 19.65
CA LEU A 627 15.33 -31.48 18.75
C LEU A 627 16.78 -30.98 18.86
N VAL A 628 17.33 -30.89 20.06
CA VAL A 628 18.68 -30.32 20.29
C VAL A 628 19.73 -31.44 20.30
N THR A 629 20.62 -31.42 19.31
CA THR A 629 21.65 -32.47 19.14
C THR A 629 23.03 -32.04 19.63
N ASN A 630 23.28 -30.73 19.77
CA ASN A 630 24.56 -30.20 20.21
C ASN A 630 24.39 -28.84 20.89
N PHE A 631 25.17 -28.57 21.94
CA PHE A 631 25.23 -27.26 22.61
C PHE A 631 26.64 -27.03 23.17
N LEU A 632 27.28 -25.94 22.75
CA LEU A 632 28.65 -25.61 23.13
C LEU A 632 28.88 -24.09 23.16
N VAL A 633 30.03 -23.67 23.64
CA VAL A 633 30.38 -22.25 23.79
C VAL A 633 31.85 -22.02 23.49
N ASN A 634 32.18 -20.86 22.93
CA ASN A 634 33.55 -20.37 22.83
C ASN A 634 33.67 -18.98 23.48
N ARG A 635 34.74 -18.23 23.22
CA ARG A 635 34.90 -16.87 23.80
C ARG A 635 33.86 -15.85 23.30
N GLU A 636 33.28 -16.07 22.13
CA GLU A 636 32.47 -15.07 21.42
C GLU A 636 30.98 -15.40 21.41
N ALA A 637 30.61 -16.68 21.31
CA ALA A 637 29.23 -17.10 21.08
C ALA A 637 28.88 -18.42 21.77
N LEU A 638 27.58 -18.62 21.97
CA LEU A 638 26.99 -19.93 22.22
C LEU A 638 26.60 -20.56 20.88
N PHE A 639 26.76 -21.87 20.76
CA PHE A 639 26.39 -22.61 19.57
C PHE A 639 25.39 -23.68 19.94
N ILE A 640 24.28 -23.74 19.23
CA ILE A 640 23.22 -24.74 19.43
C ILE A 640 22.84 -25.36 18.09
N THR A 641 22.73 -26.67 18.05
CA THR A 641 22.24 -27.40 16.86
C THR A 641 20.83 -27.92 17.12
N ILE A 642 19.90 -27.52 16.27
CA ILE A 642 18.47 -27.82 16.41
C ILE A 642 17.96 -28.45 15.11
N ILE A 643 17.22 -29.55 15.24
CA ILE A 643 16.50 -30.18 14.15
C ILE A 643 15.18 -29.43 13.93
N HIS A 644 14.97 -28.94 12.70
CA HIS A 644 13.73 -28.30 12.27
C HIS A 644 13.01 -29.16 11.24
N GLY A 645 11.73 -29.40 11.45
CA GLY A 645 10.89 -30.27 10.62
C GLY A 645 9.45 -29.78 10.56
N THR A 646 8.61 -30.49 9.82
CA THR A 646 7.18 -30.18 9.76
C THR A 646 6.56 -30.36 11.16
N GLY A 647 6.10 -29.26 11.75
CA GLY A 647 5.53 -29.24 13.11
C GLY A 647 6.56 -29.46 14.23
N LYS A 648 7.87 -29.44 13.93
CA LYS A 648 8.96 -29.71 14.87
C LYS A 648 10.00 -28.59 14.83
N GLY A 649 10.46 -28.14 16.01
CA GLY A 649 11.54 -27.17 16.13
C GLY A 649 11.39 -26.27 17.34
N ALA A 650 12.44 -25.50 17.63
CA ALA A 650 12.45 -24.54 18.72
C ALA A 650 13.18 -23.25 18.30
N ARG A 651 12.85 -22.13 18.94
CA ARG A 651 13.62 -20.88 18.74
C ARG A 651 14.98 -21.04 19.44
N PRO A 652 16.11 -20.71 18.77
CA PRO A 652 17.44 -20.93 19.35
C PRO A 652 17.66 -20.25 20.71
N LEU A 653 17.17 -19.01 20.88
CA LEU A 653 17.28 -18.29 22.16
C LEU A 653 16.51 -18.97 23.28
N ASP A 654 15.28 -19.43 23.01
CA ASP A 654 14.46 -20.10 24.02
C ASP A 654 15.07 -21.44 24.42
N ALA A 655 15.49 -22.25 23.43
CA ALA A 655 16.09 -23.55 23.69
C ALA A 655 17.41 -23.43 24.47
N ALA A 656 18.29 -22.52 24.07
CA ALA A 656 19.53 -22.26 24.81
C ALA A 656 19.24 -21.71 26.21
N GLY A 657 18.26 -20.81 26.36
CA GLY A 657 17.89 -20.27 27.67
C GLY A 657 17.29 -21.32 28.60
N ALA A 658 16.48 -22.24 28.08
CA ALA A 658 15.92 -23.36 28.83
C ALA A 658 17.01 -24.33 29.30
N ILE A 659 17.98 -24.66 28.44
CA ILE A 659 19.12 -25.54 28.81
C ILE A 659 20.00 -24.88 29.87
N LEU A 660 20.26 -23.58 29.76
CA LEU A 660 21.07 -22.83 30.72
C LEU A 660 20.35 -22.49 32.03
N GLY A 661 19.02 -22.63 32.07
CA GLY A 661 18.19 -22.15 33.18
C GLY A 661 18.11 -20.61 33.29
N ASN A 662 18.55 -19.88 32.26
CA ASN A 662 18.64 -18.43 32.24
C ASN A 662 18.09 -17.87 30.92
N ALA A 663 17.18 -16.90 30.98
CA ALA A 663 16.60 -16.31 29.79
C ALA A 663 17.64 -15.53 28.95
N LEU A 664 17.60 -15.72 27.63
CA LEU A 664 18.42 -14.99 26.66
C LEU A 664 17.56 -13.99 25.88
N PRO A 665 17.36 -12.76 26.40
CA PRO A 665 16.40 -11.83 25.81
C PRO A 665 16.83 -11.38 24.40
N PRO A 666 15.92 -11.33 23.41
CA PRO A 666 16.23 -10.92 22.03
C PRO A 666 16.82 -9.51 21.88
N ARG A 667 16.68 -8.64 22.89
CA ARG A 667 17.31 -7.30 22.91
C ARG A 667 18.81 -7.35 23.21
N ARG A 668 19.29 -8.39 23.88
CA ARG A 668 20.70 -8.56 24.27
C ARG A 668 21.44 -9.58 23.42
N PHE A 669 20.72 -10.45 22.72
CA PHE A 669 21.30 -11.53 21.93
C PHE A 669 20.72 -11.54 20.52
N SER A 670 21.60 -11.74 19.54
CA SER A 670 21.26 -11.99 18.14
C SER A 670 21.56 -13.44 17.77
N VAL A 671 20.81 -13.95 16.80
CA VAL A 671 20.96 -15.33 16.30
C VAL A 671 21.45 -15.29 14.86
N LYS A 672 22.44 -16.11 14.55
CA LYS A 672 22.91 -16.37 13.19
C LYS A 672 22.96 -17.86 12.91
N LYS A 673 22.26 -18.32 11.88
CA LYS A 673 22.34 -19.71 11.41
C LYS A 673 23.57 -19.89 10.53
N LEU A 674 24.42 -20.85 10.89
CA LEU A 674 25.71 -21.10 10.23
C LEU A 674 25.61 -22.18 9.16
N SER A 675 24.80 -23.21 9.38
CA SER A 675 24.63 -24.34 8.47
C SER A 675 23.23 -24.97 8.60
N ALA A 676 22.83 -25.72 7.57
CA ALA A 676 21.63 -26.57 7.54
C ALA A 676 21.77 -27.74 6.56
#